data_AF-A0A1C7HVR5-F1
#
_entry.id   AF-A0A1C7HVR5-F1
#
_cell.length_a   1.000
_cell.length_b   1.000
_cell.length_c   1.000
_cell.angle_alpha   90.00
_cell.angle_beta   90.00
_cell.angle_gamma   90.00
#
_symmetry.space_group_name_H-M   'P 1'
#
loop_
_entity.id
_entity.type
_entity.pdbx_description
1 polymer ?
#
loop_
_entity_poly.entity_id
_entity_poly.type
_entity_poly.pdbx_seq_one_letter_code
_entity_poly.pdbx_strand_id
1 'polypeptide(L)'
;MKSDVLYQTAKRKILDALPDILFFLFLFYAILVLFGVQYVIVVSFVTLLYKIRRKRKQTPRRLCIMFFVQMALSILAFLASHSLLACVLLNIAVPFLLVFLQSSQFNQKGYMASTMGFVFLQLRPIPYTDFMTYLLVMACSLGFAVCCLLLSSYGHRREDDYALARKGIALLQEQMDAYLKQKTDQQRKEELVNIQRSLYKQAYQSRGFTYIATKEGRLRYLFALLLQRSSYFLENMDNIPVCSEQQQVLLQRCMQFLKHAENFNCTDNSILLEEGQKLFTACRKKQDAVSLFLHNFLQLFLQILKDLQDNKKEAVHWEWKLPEERKLRNRLRMDSFEFRFASRLSLVLLCGFLFARLSKLDHSYWLVLNAFLLLQPMYEESAYRLKTRFIGTVFGCTVIYLVLPHFPGVAGHFLFASIVVSLMYCATPGTWIQAMFSTCFAITLTSLAMQETIAIEMRLTYVAVAILLVLIVNRFFFPTSRSGLFQANMKRMFHMQHSYLRILQGSLHAPLDYGIIMDALTSFHMVYDQILEYLQGSSENIELYRHLLSAFWHMSVEMEQMIFTVQHDTLTEDQEQSVEQFIHMCDAMIQSCEVGKTVQKEKRAFLTEDVSDNELFQLMQRYYRHASDISSICLSRQL
;
A
#
# COMPACT_ATOMS: atom_id res chain seq x y z
N MET A 1 -25.48 4.55 19.94
CA MET A 1 -24.71 5.73 19.46
C MET A 1 -25.59 6.96 19.58
N LYS A 2 -25.12 8.06 20.19
CA LYS A 2 -25.88 9.33 20.30
C LYS A 2 -26.20 9.89 18.91
N SER A 3 -27.37 10.50 18.74
CA SER A 3 -27.86 11.12 17.48
C SER A 3 -26.87 12.10 16.86
N ASP A 4 -26.16 12.86 17.68
CA ASP A 4 -25.17 13.86 17.23
C ASP A 4 -23.96 13.22 16.54
N VAL A 5 -23.52 12.06 17.04
CA VAL A 5 -22.39 11.31 16.46
C VAL A 5 -22.79 10.75 15.10
N LEU A 6 -24.04 10.29 14.95
CA LEU A 6 -24.58 9.81 13.68
C LEU A 6 -24.69 10.96 12.66
N TYR A 7 -25.18 12.12 13.09
CA TYR A 7 -25.29 13.31 12.23
C TYR A 7 -23.92 13.81 11.75
N GLN A 8 -22.94 13.95 12.65
CA GLN A 8 -21.58 14.37 12.29
C GLN A 8 -20.91 13.37 11.33
N THR A 9 -21.10 12.07 11.57
CA THR A 9 -20.57 11.01 10.69
C THR A 9 -21.21 11.06 9.30
N ALA A 10 -22.53 11.26 9.23
CA ALA A 10 -23.24 11.37 7.96
C ALA A 10 -22.83 12.62 7.17
N LYS A 11 -22.76 13.79 7.85
CA LYS A 11 -22.32 15.05 7.25
C LYS A 11 -20.92 14.94 6.65
N ARG A 12 -19.98 14.33 7.37
CA ARG A 12 -18.61 14.12 6.88
C ARG A 12 -18.57 13.22 5.65
N LYS A 13 -19.32 12.10 5.65
CA LYS A 13 -19.40 11.20 4.48
C LYS A 13 -19.95 11.90 3.24
N ILE A 14 -20.97 12.74 3.40
CA ILE A 14 -21.55 13.51 2.29
C ILE A 14 -20.53 14.51 1.76
N LEU A 15 -19.88 15.28 2.63
CA LEU A 15 -18.85 16.24 2.23
C LEU A 15 -17.67 15.58 1.50
N ASP A 16 -17.23 14.42 1.97
CA ASP A 16 -16.13 13.66 1.35
C ASP A 16 -16.51 13.11 -0.05
N ALA A 17 -17.79 12.73 -0.23
CA ALA A 17 -18.33 12.16 -1.46
C ALA A 17 -18.79 13.21 -2.48
N LEU A 18 -19.11 14.43 -2.04
CA LEU A 18 -19.71 15.50 -2.87
C LEU A 18 -18.92 15.79 -4.16
N PRO A 19 -17.58 15.88 -4.18
CA PRO A 19 -16.87 16.11 -5.43
C PRO A 19 -16.91 14.92 -6.40
N ASP A 20 -17.08 13.69 -5.90
CA ASP A 20 -17.29 12.51 -6.77
C ASP A 20 -18.70 12.53 -7.38
N ILE A 21 -19.70 12.93 -6.59
CA ILE A 21 -21.11 13.02 -7.01
C ILE A 21 -21.27 14.08 -8.09
N LEU A 22 -20.76 15.31 -7.84
CA LEU A 22 -20.85 16.40 -8.81
C LEU A 22 -20.11 16.05 -10.11
N PHE A 23 -18.93 15.44 -10.01
CA PHE A 23 -18.18 14.98 -11.18
C PHE A 23 -18.97 13.94 -11.98
N PHE A 24 -19.55 12.94 -11.32
CA PHE A 24 -20.37 11.92 -11.97
C PHE A 24 -21.59 12.53 -12.66
N LEU A 25 -22.39 13.31 -11.94
CA LEU A 25 -23.64 13.86 -12.46
C LEU A 25 -23.39 14.80 -13.63
N PHE A 26 -22.40 15.70 -13.52
CA PHE A 26 -22.04 16.59 -14.62
C PHE A 26 -21.63 15.79 -15.86
N LEU A 27 -20.70 14.85 -15.71
CA LEU A 27 -20.20 14.06 -16.84
C LEU A 27 -21.30 13.16 -17.43
N PHE A 28 -22.18 12.61 -16.58
CA PHE A 28 -23.33 11.79 -16.98
C PHE A 28 -24.27 12.58 -17.88
N TYR A 29 -24.75 13.74 -17.42
CA TYR A 29 -25.68 14.56 -18.19
C TYR A 29 -25.02 15.19 -19.42
N ALA A 30 -23.75 15.60 -19.32
CA ALA A 30 -23.02 16.12 -20.47
C ALA A 30 -22.90 15.09 -21.60
N ILE A 31 -22.53 13.85 -21.28
CA ILE A 31 -22.42 12.78 -22.30
C ILE A 31 -23.81 12.41 -22.83
N LEU A 32 -24.81 12.31 -21.95
CA LEU A 32 -26.18 12.00 -22.32
C LEU A 32 -26.73 13.01 -23.36
N VAL A 33 -26.51 14.31 -23.15
CA VAL A 33 -27.02 15.38 -24.02
C VAL A 33 -26.19 15.51 -25.31
N LEU A 34 -24.86 15.44 -25.22
CA LEU A 34 -23.98 15.69 -26.37
C LEU A 34 -23.83 14.49 -27.31
N PHE A 35 -23.84 13.27 -26.77
CA PHE A 35 -23.49 12.05 -27.53
C PHE A 35 -24.56 10.95 -27.44
N GLY A 36 -25.46 11.03 -26.47
CA GLY A 36 -26.57 10.09 -26.29
C GLY A 36 -26.30 8.96 -25.29
N VAL A 37 -27.36 8.19 -25.00
CA VAL A 37 -27.40 7.15 -23.95
C VAL A 37 -26.35 6.06 -24.16
N GLN A 38 -25.99 5.76 -25.41
CA GLN A 38 -25.10 4.65 -25.74
C GLN A 38 -23.67 4.79 -25.19
N TYR A 39 -23.21 6.02 -24.93
CA TYR A 39 -21.86 6.29 -24.45
C TYR A 39 -21.76 6.56 -22.94
N VAL A 40 -22.89 6.58 -22.23
CA VAL A 40 -22.96 6.90 -20.80
C VAL A 40 -22.15 5.93 -19.93
N ILE A 41 -21.88 4.71 -20.42
CA ILE A 41 -21.08 3.71 -19.70
C ILE A 41 -19.66 4.19 -19.39
N VAL A 42 -19.14 5.14 -20.19
CA VAL A 42 -17.81 5.76 -20.00
C VAL A 42 -17.70 6.49 -18.67
N VAL A 43 -18.79 7.12 -18.22
CA VAL A 43 -18.84 7.95 -17.02
C VAL A 43 -18.38 7.16 -15.80
N SER A 44 -18.85 5.92 -15.65
CA SER A 44 -18.67 5.13 -14.42
C SER A 44 -17.20 4.88 -14.07
N PHE A 45 -16.39 4.45 -15.04
CA PHE A 45 -14.98 4.17 -14.76
C PHE A 45 -14.11 5.43 -14.80
N VAL A 46 -14.47 6.46 -15.60
CA VAL A 46 -13.79 7.76 -15.58
C VAL A 46 -13.97 8.45 -14.22
N THR A 47 -15.16 8.36 -13.62
CA THR A 47 -15.38 8.83 -12.24
C THR A 47 -14.58 8.03 -11.23
N LEU A 48 -14.47 6.70 -11.37
CA LEU A 48 -13.61 5.91 -10.50
C LEU A 48 -12.12 6.32 -10.63
N LEU A 49 -11.66 6.57 -11.86
CA LEU A 49 -10.32 7.05 -12.14
C LEU A 49 -10.07 8.41 -11.49
N TYR A 50 -10.99 9.36 -11.66
CA TYR A 50 -10.99 10.66 -10.98
C TYR A 50 -10.92 10.50 -9.46
N LYS A 51 -11.82 9.70 -8.87
CA LYS A 51 -11.90 9.45 -7.42
C LYS A 51 -10.59 8.90 -6.85
N ILE A 52 -9.97 7.94 -7.54
CA ILE A 52 -8.69 7.34 -7.11
C ILE A 52 -7.55 8.34 -7.22
N ARG A 53 -7.54 9.17 -8.29
CA ARG A 53 -6.46 10.12 -8.56
C ARG A 53 -6.56 11.39 -7.73
N ARG A 54 -7.76 11.90 -7.43
CA ARG A 54 -7.99 13.11 -6.60
C ARG A 54 -7.25 13.06 -5.25
N LYS A 55 -7.08 11.87 -4.69
CA LYS A 55 -6.38 11.64 -3.41
C LYS A 55 -4.85 11.59 -3.51
N ARG A 56 -4.28 11.64 -4.73
CA ARG A 56 -2.84 11.53 -4.99
C ARG A 56 -2.32 12.84 -5.59
N LYS A 57 -1.05 13.15 -5.33
CA LYS A 57 -0.33 14.25 -5.99
C LYS A 57 -0.32 14.05 -7.51
N GLN A 58 -0.83 15.03 -8.23
CA GLN A 58 -0.88 14.99 -9.70
C GLN A 58 0.31 15.75 -10.27
N THR A 59 0.96 15.13 -11.25
CA THR A 59 1.95 15.80 -12.10
C THR A 59 1.44 15.75 -13.55
N PRO A 60 1.71 16.78 -14.37
CA PRO A 60 1.27 16.80 -15.77
C PRO A 60 1.70 15.53 -16.51
N ARG A 61 2.93 15.06 -16.30
CA ARG A 61 3.44 13.82 -16.87
C ARG A 61 2.59 12.59 -16.50
N ARG A 62 2.21 12.42 -15.23
CA ARG A 62 1.39 11.29 -14.77
C ARG A 62 -0.03 11.35 -15.31
N LEU A 63 -0.57 12.55 -15.53
CA LEU A 63 -1.88 12.76 -16.15
C LEU A 63 -1.85 12.45 -17.65
N CYS A 64 -0.79 12.85 -18.37
CA CYS A 64 -0.59 12.49 -19.77
C CYS A 64 -0.47 10.96 -19.95
N ILE A 65 0.37 10.30 -19.14
CA ILE A 65 0.49 8.84 -19.18
C ILE A 65 -0.86 8.17 -18.91
N MET A 66 -1.62 8.66 -17.94
CA MET A 66 -2.96 8.15 -17.64
C MET A 66 -3.91 8.31 -18.84
N PHE A 67 -3.90 9.47 -19.50
CA PHE A 67 -4.71 9.73 -20.68
C PHE A 67 -4.40 8.72 -21.80
N PHE A 68 -3.11 8.57 -22.16
CA PHE A 68 -2.71 7.66 -23.23
C PHE A 68 -2.96 6.19 -22.90
N VAL A 69 -2.75 5.76 -21.65
CA VAL A 69 -3.06 4.39 -21.23
C VAL A 69 -4.56 4.11 -21.36
N GLN A 70 -5.43 5.03 -20.95
CA GLN A 70 -6.88 4.82 -21.06
C GLN A 70 -7.36 4.86 -22.52
N MET A 71 -6.78 5.71 -23.37
CA MET A 71 -7.05 5.70 -24.81
C MET A 71 -6.57 4.41 -25.49
N ALA A 72 -5.41 3.87 -25.09
CA ALA A 72 -4.96 2.58 -25.61
C ALA A 72 -5.91 1.44 -25.18
N LEU A 73 -6.39 1.46 -23.93
CA LEU A 73 -7.33 0.46 -23.42
C LEU A 73 -8.70 0.53 -24.12
N SER A 74 -9.18 1.71 -24.51
CA SER A 74 -10.43 1.83 -25.27
C SER A 74 -10.30 1.24 -26.68
N ILE A 75 -9.16 1.41 -27.34
CA ILE A 75 -8.86 0.78 -28.64
C ILE A 75 -8.80 -0.75 -28.48
N LEU A 76 -8.11 -1.26 -27.46
CA LEU A 76 -8.03 -2.71 -27.20
C LEU A 76 -9.41 -3.31 -26.86
N ALA A 77 -10.22 -2.61 -26.06
CA ALA A 77 -11.59 -3.03 -25.74
C ALA A 77 -12.47 -3.09 -26.99
N PHE A 78 -12.33 -2.10 -27.88
CA PHE A 78 -13.01 -2.10 -29.17
C PHE A 78 -12.61 -3.32 -30.02
N LEU A 79 -11.31 -3.59 -30.17
CA LEU A 79 -10.82 -4.75 -30.93
C LEU A 79 -11.31 -6.09 -30.35
N ALA A 80 -11.32 -6.22 -29.02
CA ALA A 80 -11.82 -7.41 -28.34
C ALA A 80 -13.32 -7.67 -28.60
N SER A 81 -14.08 -6.59 -28.79
CA SER A 81 -15.53 -6.65 -29.05
C SER A 81 -15.85 -7.14 -30.47
N HIS A 82 -14.93 -7.01 -31.42
CA HIS A 82 -15.25 -7.22 -32.85
C HIS A 82 -14.92 -8.61 -33.39
N SER A 83 -13.85 -9.28 -32.94
CA SER A 83 -13.53 -10.64 -33.39
C SER A 83 -13.52 -11.65 -32.24
N LEU A 84 -13.93 -12.88 -32.53
CA LEU A 84 -13.92 -13.97 -31.53
C LEU A 84 -12.48 -14.26 -31.06
N LEU A 85 -11.53 -14.25 -31.99
CA LEU A 85 -10.11 -14.45 -31.66
C LEU A 85 -9.56 -13.33 -30.77
N ALA A 86 -9.82 -12.06 -31.12
CA ALA A 86 -9.39 -10.95 -30.26
C ALA A 86 -10.10 -10.95 -28.91
N CYS A 87 -11.38 -11.36 -28.85
CA CYS A 87 -12.10 -11.54 -27.59
C CYS A 87 -11.35 -12.49 -26.66
N VAL A 88 -10.93 -13.66 -27.15
CA VAL A 88 -10.16 -14.64 -26.36
C VAL A 88 -8.79 -14.09 -25.98
N LEU A 89 -8.00 -13.65 -26.96
CA LEU A 89 -6.61 -13.23 -26.72
C LEU A 89 -6.52 -12.01 -25.81
N LEU A 90 -7.35 -10.98 -26.05
CA LEU A 90 -7.28 -9.73 -25.29
C LEU A 90 -7.89 -9.86 -23.89
N ASN A 91 -8.96 -10.65 -23.70
CA ASN A 91 -9.50 -10.88 -22.35
C ASN A 91 -8.62 -11.79 -21.49
N ILE A 92 -7.69 -12.54 -22.10
CA ILE A 92 -6.60 -13.19 -21.35
C ILE A 92 -5.48 -12.19 -21.06
N ALA A 93 -4.93 -11.55 -22.09
CA ALA A 93 -3.69 -10.79 -22.00
C ALA A 93 -3.84 -9.45 -21.25
N VAL A 94 -4.89 -8.66 -21.54
CA VAL A 94 -5.03 -7.31 -21.00
C VAL A 94 -5.29 -7.31 -19.50
N PRO A 95 -6.28 -8.05 -18.96
CA PRO A 95 -6.49 -8.09 -17.51
C PRO A 95 -5.29 -8.66 -16.77
N PHE A 96 -4.63 -9.67 -17.35
CA PHE A 96 -3.42 -10.26 -16.76
C PHE A 96 -2.32 -9.21 -16.61
N LEU A 97 -2.01 -8.50 -17.69
CA LEU A 97 -0.97 -7.47 -17.72
C LEU A 97 -1.30 -6.30 -16.79
N LEU A 98 -2.57 -5.85 -16.78
CA LEU A 98 -3.00 -4.76 -15.90
C LEU A 98 -2.87 -5.13 -14.42
N VAL A 99 -3.29 -6.34 -14.02
CA VAL A 99 -3.11 -6.81 -12.65
C VAL A 99 -1.63 -6.92 -12.31
N PHE A 100 -0.85 -7.57 -13.17
CA PHE A 100 0.56 -7.84 -12.93
C PHE A 100 1.41 -6.56 -12.84
N LEU A 101 1.09 -5.55 -13.65
CA LEU A 101 1.82 -4.28 -13.65
C LEU A 101 1.32 -3.31 -12.57
N GLN A 102 0.02 -3.22 -12.33
CA GLN A 102 -0.56 -2.15 -11.51
C GLN A 102 -0.91 -2.59 -10.09
N SER A 103 -0.93 -3.90 -9.81
CA SER A 103 -1.26 -4.43 -8.48
C SER A 103 -0.04 -5.05 -7.82
N SER A 104 -0.07 -5.06 -6.50
CA SER A 104 0.87 -5.84 -5.70
C SER A 104 0.19 -6.40 -4.46
N GLN A 105 0.84 -7.32 -3.77
CA GLN A 105 0.42 -7.81 -2.44
C GLN A 105 -0.01 -6.66 -1.50
N PHE A 106 0.68 -5.52 -1.56
CA PHE A 106 0.45 -4.36 -0.70
C PHE A 106 -0.40 -3.25 -1.33
N ASN A 107 -0.64 -3.31 -2.64
CA ASN A 107 -1.55 -2.41 -3.37
C ASN A 107 -2.48 -3.25 -4.25
N GLN A 108 -3.38 -3.99 -3.61
CA GLN A 108 -4.17 -5.04 -4.26
C GLN A 108 -5.18 -4.51 -5.29
N LYS A 109 -5.63 -3.26 -5.17
CA LYS A 109 -6.69 -2.66 -6.01
C LYS A 109 -6.17 -1.71 -7.08
N GLY A 110 -4.86 -1.71 -7.35
CA GLY A 110 -4.25 -0.81 -8.34
C GLY A 110 -4.78 -0.99 -9.77
N TYR A 111 -5.13 -2.22 -10.16
CA TYR A 111 -5.70 -2.55 -11.49
C TYR A 111 -7.12 -2.02 -11.73
N MET A 112 -7.85 -1.67 -10.67
CA MET A 112 -9.32 -1.62 -10.70
C MET A 112 -9.86 -0.62 -11.73
N ALA A 113 -9.31 0.61 -11.79
CA ALA A 113 -9.78 1.62 -12.73
C ALA A 113 -9.49 1.27 -14.19
N SER A 114 -8.26 0.83 -14.50
CA SER A 114 -7.83 0.48 -15.85
C SER A 114 -8.60 -0.74 -16.37
N THR A 115 -8.75 -1.77 -15.54
CA THR A 115 -9.46 -3.00 -15.92
C THR A 115 -10.95 -2.76 -16.03
N MET A 116 -11.53 -1.95 -15.13
CA MET A 116 -12.93 -1.53 -15.24
C MET A 116 -13.17 -0.77 -16.55
N GLY A 117 -12.25 0.11 -16.97
CA GLY A 117 -12.28 0.73 -18.30
C GLY A 117 -12.32 -0.32 -19.42
N PHE A 118 -11.33 -1.20 -19.48
CA PHE A 118 -11.27 -2.25 -20.50
C PHE A 118 -12.52 -3.16 -20.54
N VAL A 119 -13.08 -3.51 -19.38
CA VAL A 119 -14.28 -4.36 -19.28
C VAL A 119 -15.53 -3.59 -19.68
N PHE A 120 -15.75 -2.40 -19.10
CA PHE A 120 -16.99 -1.62 -19.29
C PHE A 120 -17.21 -1.24 -20.74
N LEU A 121 -16.10 -0.97 -21.43
CA LEU A 121 -16.10 -0.59 -22.83
C LEU A 121 -16.42 -1.77 -23.78
N GLN A 122 -16.28 -3.01 -23.32
CA GLN A 122 -16.72 -4.20 -24.06
C GLN A 122 -18.18 -4.60 -23.76
N LEU A 123 -18.77 -4.10 -22.67
CA LEU A 123 -20.13 -4.52 -22.27
C LEU A 123 -21.21 -4.14 -23.29
N ARG A 124 -20.99 -3.07 -24.05
CA ARG A 124 -21.86 -2.66 -25.15
C ARG A 124 -21.01 -2.45 -26.40
N PRO A 125 -20.91 -3.45 -27.30
CA PRO A 125 -20.11 -3.32 -28.51
C PRO A 125 -20.66 -2.20 -29.39
N ILE A 126 -19.76 -1.35 -29.88
CA ILE A 126 -20.08 -0.18 -30.70
C ILE A 126 -19.75 -0.53 -32.15
N PRO A 127 -20.62 -0.20 -33.13
CA PRO A 127 -20.34 -0.48 -34.54
C PRO A 127 -19.11 0.28 -35.04
N TYR A 128 -18.48 -0.21 -36.11
CA TYR A 128 -17.30 0.42 -36.71
C TYR A 128 -17.51 1.88 -37.12
N THR A 129 -18.73 2.25 -37.53
CA THR A 129 -19.10 3.62 -37.93
C THR A 129 -18.93 4.61 -36.78
N ASP A 130 -19.22 4.17 -35.56
CA ASP A 130 -19.30 5.01 -34.38
C ASP A 130 -17.99 5.02 -33.58
N PHE A 131 -16.97 4.31 -34.08
CA PHE A 131 -15.68 4.17 -33.42
C PHE A 131 -14.99 5.53 -33.18
N MET A 132 -15.04 6.44 -34.16
CA MET A 132 -14.46 7.78 -34.01
C MET A 132 -15.20 8.62 -32.97
N THR A 133 -16.53 8.59 -32.98
CA THR A 133 -17.37 9.26 -31.98
C THR A 133 -17.09 8.72 -30.60
N TYR A 134 -16.92 7.40 -30.48
CA TYR A 134 -16.57 6.75 -29.23
C TYR A 134 -15.20 7.18 -28.69
N LEU A 135 -14.16 7.22 -29.55
CA LEU A 135 -12.85 7.74 -29.15
C LEU A 135 -12.91 9.21 -28.75
N LEU A 136 -13.75 10.02 -29.41
CA LEU A 136 -13.99 11.41 -29.05
C LEU A 136 -14.65 11.52 -27.67
N VAL A 137 -15.68 10.73 -27.35
CA VAL A 137 -16.30 10.70 -26.01
C VAL A 137 -15.28 10.33 -24.94
N MET A 138 -14.45 9.33 -25.22
CA MET A 138 -13.35 8.92 -24.35
C MET A 138 -12.35 10.06 -24.13
N ALA A 139 -11.92 10.74 -25.20
CA ALA A 139 -10.98 11.85 -25.11
C ALA A 139 -11.57 13.04 -24.34
N CYS A 140 -12.83 13.41 -24.60
CA CYS A 140 -13.53 14.50 -23.92
C CYS A 140 -13.73 14.21 -22.43
N SER A 141 -14.15 12.99 -22.08
CA SER A 141 -14.36 12.59 -20.68
C SER A 141 -13.05 12.54 -19.89
N LEU A 142 -11.98 12.00 -20.49
CA LEU A 142 -10.65 12.01 -19.90
C LEU A 142 -10.07 13.43 -19.82
N GLY A 143 -10.27 14.26 -20.84
CA GLY A 143 -9.87 15.67 -20.85
C GLY A 143 -10.55 16.47 -19.74
N PHE A 144 -11.85 16.27 -19.55
CA PHE A 144 -12.59 16.84 -18.42
C PHE A 144 -12.04 16.34 -17.08
N ALA A 145 -11.78 15.04 -16.93
CA ALA A 145 -11.17 14.49 -15.73
C ALA A 145 -9.78 15.10 -15.44
N VAL A 146 -8.94 15.26 -16.47
CA VAL A 146 -7.62 15.91 -16.36
C VAL A 146 -7.77 17.37 -15.94
N CYS A 147 -8.71 18.11 -16.54
CA CYS A 147 -9.00 19.50 -16.17
C CYS A 147 -9.42 19.61 -14.70
N CYS A 148 -10.40 18.81 -14.26
CA CYS A 148 -10.83 18.77 -12.86
C CYS A 148 -9.69 18.40 -11.91
N LEU A 149 -8.84 17.43 -12.29
CA LEU A 149 -7.69 17.04 -11.49
C LEU A 149 -6.64 18.16 -11.40
N LEU A 150 -6.36 18.87 -12.49
CA LEU A 150 -5.45 20.01 -12.50
C LEU A 150 -6.00 21.18 -11.66
N LEU A 151 -7.28 21.51 -11.80
CA LEU A 151 -7.95 22.52 -10.97
C LEU A 151 -7.91 22.16 -9.49
N SER A 152 -8.23 20.90 -9.16
CA SER A 152 -8.15 20.40 -7.78
C SER A 152 -6.73 20.43 -7.24
N SER A 153 -5.73 20.16 -8.10
CA SER A 153 -4.31 20.20 -7.76
C SER A 153 -3.79 21.64 -7.61
N TYR A 154 -4.39 22.61 -8.29
CA TYR A 154 -4.01 24.02 -8.15
C TYR A 154 -4.50 24.59 -6.82
N GLY A 155 -5.72 24.23 -6.39
CA GLY A 155 -6.25 24.56 -5.06
C GLY A 155 -5.61 23.76 -3.91
N HIS A 156 -5.11 22.55 -4.19
CA HIS A 156 -4.34 21.71 -3.25
C HIS A 156 -2.82 21.78 -3.47
N ARG A 157 -2.28 22.89 -3.98
CA ARG A 157 -0.84 23.22 -3.82
C ARG A 157 -0.45 23.49 -2.36
N ARG A 158 -1.15 22.89 -1.39
CA ARG A 158 -0.66 22.74 -0.02
C ARG A 158 0.33 21.60 -0.03
N GLU A 159 1.59 22.01 -0.11
CA GLU A 159 2.79 21.42 0.49
C GLU A 159 2.83 19.89 0.55
N ASP A 160 3.87 19.28 -0.06
CA ASP A 160 4.39 18.02 0.46
C ASP A 160 4.92 18.32 1.86
N ASP A 161 4.01 18.33 2.82
CA ASP A 161 4.25 18.98 4.11
C ASP A 161 5.17 18.16 4.99
N TYR A 162 5.50 16.92 4.61
CA TYR A 162 6.16 15.99 5.51
C TYR A 162 5.49 16.01 6.91
N ALA A 163 4.17 16.25 6.96
CA ALA A 163 3.46 16.54 8.22
C ALA A 163 3.57 15.39 9.22
N LEU A 164 3.58 14.15 8.70
CA LEU A 164 3.83 12.97 9.52
C LEU A 164 5.26 12.95 10.08
N ALA A 165 6.26 13.36 9.30
CA ALA A 165 7.62 13.46 9.78
C ALA A 165 7.77 14.59 10.81
N ARG A 166 7.17 15.77 10.59
CA ARG A 166 7.09 16.85 11.61
C ARG A 166 6.46 16.36 12.91
N LYS A 167 5.32 15.67 12.81
CA LYS A 167 4.66 15.05 13.96
C LYS A 167 5.55 13.99 14.64
N GLY A 168 6.30 13.22 13.86
CA GLY A 168 7.27 12.26 14.40
C GLY A 168 8.40 12.94 15.18
N ILE A 169 8.96 14.05 14.67
CA ILE A 169 9.97 14.86 15.36
C ILE A 169 9.40 15.47 16.65
N ALA A 170 8.17 16.00 16.62
CA ALA A 170 7.50 16.52 17.82
C ALA A 170 7.30 15.43 18.89
N LEU A 171 6.82 14.24 18.50
CA LEU A 171 6.67 13.11 19.42
C LEU A 171 8.01 12.61 19.98
N LEU A 172 9.09 12.64 19.19
CA LEU A 172 10.43 12.33 19.70
C LEU A 172 10.88 13.32 20.77
N GLN A 173 10.68 14.62 20.53
CA GLN A 173 10.99 15.67 21.52
C GLN A 173 10.21 15.45 22.82
N GLU A 174 8.93 15.10 22.72
CA GLU A 174 8.09 14.76 23.86
C GLU A 174 8.51 13.48 24.59
N GLN A 175 8.96 12.44 23.87
CA GLN A 175 9.48 11.21 24.47
C GLN A 175 10.79 11.44 25.22
N MET A 176 11.69 12.26 24.67
CA MET A 176 12.92 12.65 25.36
C MET A 176 12.62 13.47 26.64
N ASP A 177 11.60 14.33 26.60
CA ASP A 177 11.13 15.07 27.80
C ASP A 177 10.54 14.12 28.86
N ALA A 178 9.73 13.15 28.43
CA ALA A 178 9.15 12.16 29.33
C ALA A 178 10.24 11.30 30.00
N TYR A 179 11.27 10.90 29.25
CA TYR A 179 12.43 10.19 29.76
C TYR A 179 13.20 10.99 30.83
N LEU A 180 13.50 12.28 30.57
CA LEU A 180 14.15 13.15 31.57
C LEU A 180 13.30 13.31 32.85
N LYS A 181 11.97 13.25 32.71
CA LYS A 181 11.02 13.32 33.84
C LYS A 181 10.73 11.97 34.48
N GLN A 182 11.39 10.89 34.05
CA GLN A 182 11.16 9.50 34.47
C GLN A 182 9.68 9.08 34.37
N LYS A 183 9.00 9.52 33.30
CA LYS A 183 7.61 9.15 33.01
C LYS A 183 7.56 8.20 31.82
N THR A 184 6.89 7.07 32.01
CA THR A 184 6.62 6.13 30.91
C THR A 184 5.31 6.51 30.22
N ASP A 185 5.36 6.84 28.93
CA ASP A 185 4.17 7.10 28.09
C ASP A 185 4.09 6.10 26.94
N GLN A 186 3.40 4.98 27.19
CA GLN A 186 3.24 3.89 26.23
C GLN A 186 2.41 4.30 25.00
N GLN A 187 1.42 5.18 25.19
CA GLN A 187 0.53 5.61 24.11
C GLN A 187 1.31 6.40 23.05
N ARG A 188 2.18 7.32 23.49
CA ARG A 188 3.03 8.09 22.57
C ARG A 188 4.09 7.22 21.89
N LYS A 189 4.63 6.20 22.57
CA LYS A 189 5.53 5.21 21.95
C LYS A 189 4.83 4.48 20.80
N GLU A 190 3.60 4.01 21.02
CA GLU A 190 2.80 3.36 19.96
C GLU A 190 2.49 4.33 18.80
N GLU A 191 2.18 5.59 19.10
CA GLU A 191 1.92 6.60 18.07
C GLU A 191 3.15 6.88 17.21
N LEU A 192 4.34 6.95 17.80
CA LEU A 192 5.60 7.10 17.08
C LEU A 192 5.86 5.93 16.13
N VAL A 193 5.67 4.69 16.60
CA VAL A 193 5.79 3.48 15.79
C VAL A 193 4.78 3.50 14.64
N ASN A 194 3.55 3.96 14.87
CA ASN A 194 2.54 4.10 13.80
C ASN A 194 2.96 5.11 12.73
N ILE A 195 3.59 6.22 13.11
CA ILE A 195 4.12 7.21 12.17
C ILE A 195 5.28 6.65 11.36
N GLN A 196 6.25 6.01 12.02
CA GLN A 196 7.39 5.33 11.36
C GLN A 196 6.88 4.36 10.28
N ARG A 197 5.92 3.51 10.62
CA ARG A 197 5.32 2.56 9.68
C ARG A 197 4.64 3.23 8.50
N SER A 198 3.88 4.30 8.76
CA SER A 198 3.22 5.08 7.72
C SER A 198 4.24 5.71 6.75
N LEU A 199 5.38 6.19 7.25
CA LEU A 199 6.46 6.74 6.43
C LEU A 199 7.11 5.64 5.55
N TYR A 200 7.40 4.45 6.10
CA TYR A 200 7.87 3.31 5.29
C TYR A 200 6.87 2.90 4.20
N LYS A 201 5.58 2.88 4.52
CA LYS A 201 4.52 2.60 3.54
C LYS A 201 4.47 3.64 2.43
N GLN A 202 4.63 4.92 2.77
CA GLN A 202 4.70 5.99 1.77
C GLN A 202 5.97 5.92 0.91
N ALA A 203 7.10 5.54 1.48
CA ALA A 203 8.34 5.30 0.74
C ALA A 203 8.15 4.15 -0.26
N TYR A 204 7.59 3.02 0.18
CA TYR A 204 7.31 1.87 -0.68
C TYR A 204 6.34 2.21 -1.82
N GLN A 205 5.30 3.01 -1.55
CA GLN A 205 4.33 3.43 -2.57
C GLN A 205 4.91 4.36 -3.64
N SER A 206 6.05 4.99 -3.38
CA SER A 206 6.76 5.83 -4.36
C SER A 206 7.46 5.01 -5.44
N ARG A 207 7.62 3.70 -5.25
CA ARG A 207 8.34 2.78 -6.13
C ARG A 207 7.80 2.78 -7.56
N GLY A 208 8.71 2.72 -8.52
CA GLY A 208 8.41 2.55 -9.94
C GLY A 208 8.79 1.16 -10.46
N PHE A 209 8.62 0.96 -11.77
CA PHE A 209 9.07 -0.28 -12.42
C PHE A 209 10.60 -0.37 -12.52
N THR A 210 11.26 0.76 -12.71
CA THR A 210 12.71 0.84 -12.97
C THR A 210 13.51 1.37 -11.79
N TYR A 211 12.86 1.87 -10.74
CA TYR A 211 13.50 2.52 -9.59
C TYR A 211 12.84 2.12 -8.27
N ILE A 212 13.65 2.07 -7.20
CA ILE A 212 13.22 1.65 -5.86
C ILE A 212 12.32 2.70 -5.21
N ALA A 213 12.67 3.99 -5.32
CA ALA A 213 11.89 5.11 -4.82
C ALA A 213 12.15 6.39 -5.61
N THR A 214 11.20 7.32 -5.57
CA THR A 214 11.46 8.71 -6.00
C THR A 214 12.26 9.46 -4.93
N LYS A 215 12.75 10.67 -5.23
CA LYS A 215 13.40 11.55 -4.24
C LYS A 215 12.52 11.76 -2.99
N GLU A 216 11.23 12.05 -3.19
CA GLU A 216 10.25 12.16 -2.10
C GLU A 216 10.14 10.85 -1.29
N GLY A 217 10.15 9.71 -1.97
CA GLY A 217 10.14 8.39 -1.32
C GLY A 217 11.38 8.12 -0.47
N ARG A 218 12.56 8.50 -0.98
CA ARG A 218 13.83 8.42 -0.23
C ARG A 218 13.77 9.28 1.02
N LEU A 219 13.33 10.54 0.92
CA LEU A 219 13.22 11.42 2.10
C LEU A 219 12.29 10.82 3.16
N ARG A 220 11.14 10.27 2.76
CA ARG A 220 10.22 9.60 3.69
C ARG A 220 10.84 8.35 4.32
N TYR A 221 11.62 7.59 3.58
CA TYR A 221 12.40 6.47 4.11
C TYR A 221 13.45 6.94 5.14
N LEU A 222 14.21 8.00 4.84
CA LEU A 222 15.22 8.53 5.75
C LEU A 222 14.58 9.04 7.06
N PHE A 223 13.42 9.71 6.97
CA PHE A 223 12.65 10.05 8.17
C PHE A 223 12.18 8.81 8.94
N ALA A 224 11.68 7.79 8.25
CA ALA A 224 11.27 6.53 8.90
C ALA A 224 12.46 5.85 9.61
N LEU A 225 13.62 5.83 8.98
CA LEU A 225 14.86 5.29 9.53
C LEU A 225 15.34 6.10 10.75
N LEU A 226 15.26 7.43 10.68
CA LEU A 226 15.56 8.31 11.80
C LEU A 226 14.68 7.98 13.00
N LEU A 227 13.36 7.93 12.82
CA LEU A 227 12.42 7.59 13.89
C LEU A 227 12.65 6.16 14.44
N GLN A 228 13.00 5.21 13.57
CA GLN A 228 13.35 3.84 13.95
C GLN A 228 14.56 3.80 14.89
N ARG A 229 15.67 4.43 14.48
CA ARG A 229 16.90 4.50 15.28
C ARG A 229 16.65 5.21 16.61
N SER A 230 15.88 6.30 16.59
CA SER A 230 15.47 7.00 17.81
C SER A 230 14.63 6.14 18.74
N SER A 231 13.64 5.40 18.23
CA SER A 231 12.80 4.53 19.04
C SER A 231 13.61 3.41 19.70
N TYR A 232 14.49 2.76 18.94
CA TYR A 232 15.36 1.69 19.45
C TYR A 232 16.34 2.20 20.52
N PHE A 233 16.89 3.40 20.34
CA PHE A 233 17.76 4.00 21.34
C PHE A 233 17.00 4.35 22.62
N LEU A 234 15.82 4.96 22.52
CA LEU A 234 14.98 5.32 23.66
C LEU A 234 14.52 4.10 24.47
N GLU A 235 14.33 2.94 23.83
CA GLU A 235 14.00 1.69 24.52
C GLU A 235 15.19 1.11 25.31
N ASN A 236 16.41 1.28 24.80
CA ASN A 236 17.64 0.83 25.48
C ASN A 236 18.16 1.83 26.53
N MET A 237 17.73 3.09 26.45
CA MET A 237 18.08 4.15 27.40
C MET A 237 17.58 3.88 28.83
N ASP A 238 16.52 3.09 29.00
CA ASP A 238 16.02 2.69 30.32
C ASP A 238 17.06 1.84 31.09
N ASN A 239 18.01 1.22 30.38
CA ASN A 239 19.09 0.42 30.96
C ASN A 239 20.39 1.22 31.20
N ILE A 240 20.43 2.51 30.85
CA ILE A 240 21.61 3.37 31.07
C ILE A 240 21.50 4.00 32.47
N PRO A 241 22.39 3.67 33.42
CA PRO A 241 22.31 4.19 34.78
C PRO A 241 22.48 5.71 34.80
N VAL A 242 21.55 6.39 35.49
CA VAL A 242 21.53 7.82 35.87
C VAL A 242 22.32 8.74 34.94
N CYS A 243 21.64 9.35 33.96
CA CYS A 243 22.24 10.38 33.10
C CYS A 243 23.01 11.41 33.94
N SER A 244 24.32 11.51 33.70
CA SER A 244 25.17 12.55 34.27
C SER A 244 24.58 13.93 33.95
N GLU A 245 24.80 14.94 34.81
CA GLU A 245 24.31 16.31 34.58
C GLU A 245 24.68 16.82 33.17
N GLN A 246 25.85 16.42 32.68
CA GLN A 246 26.32 16.77 31.35
C GLN A 246 25.49 16.14 30.21
N GLN A 247 25.04 14.89 30.36
CA GLN A 247 24.15 14.22 29.39
C GLN A 247 22.76 14.85 29.42
N GLN A 248 22.27 15.22 30.60
CA GLN A 248 20.98 15.91 30.74
C GLN A 248 20.99 17.27 30.03
N VAL A 249 22.06 18.06 30.19
CA VAL A 249 22.21 19.34 29.48
C VAL A 249 22.26 19.14 27.96
N LEU A 250 22.96 18.11 27.47
CA LEU A 250 23.04 17.80 26.04
C LEU A 250 21.67 17.41 25.47
N LEU A 251 20.92 16.55 26.18
CA LEU A 251 19.56 16.14 25.83
C LEU A 251 18.60 17.34 25.82
N GLN A 252 18.66 18.20 26.83
CA GLN A 252 17.84 19.42 26.89
C GLN A 252 18.11 20.36 25.71
N ARG A 253 19.38 20.55 25.34
CA ARG A 253 19.74 21.34 24.15
C ARG A 253 19.23 20.71 22.85
N CYS A 254 19.30 19.39 22.74
CA CYS A 254 18.73 18.67 21.60
C CYS A 254 17.21 18.82 21.55
N MET A 255 16.51 18.73 22.68
CA MET A 255 15.06 18.94 22.74
C MET A 255 14.65 20.35 22.33
N GLN A 256 15.41 21.37 22.74
CA GLN A 256 15.17 22.76 22.29
C GLN A 256 15.32 22.88 20.77
N PHE A 257 16.36 22.26 20.21
CA PHE A 257 16.55 22.19 18.76
C PHE A 257 15.41 21.45 18.06
N LEU A 258 14.99 20.28 18.56
CA LEU A 258 13.88 19.51 17.95
C LEU A 258 12.56 20.27 17.99
N LYS A 259 12.31 21.04 19.05
CA LYS A 259 11.14 21.92 19.16
C LYS A 259 11.14 23.01 18.09
N HIS A 260 12.31 23.57 17.75
CA HIS A 260 12.44 24.49 16.63
C HIS A 260 12.32 23.76 15.27
N ALA A 261 12.92 22.58 15.19
CA ALA A 261 12.93 21.74 13.99
C ALA A 261 11.56 21.17 13.60
N GLU A 262 10.56 21.20 14.49
CA GLU A 262 9.17 20.88 14.11
C GLU A 262 8.70 21.70 12.90
N ASN A 263 9.22 22.91 12.70
CA ASN A 263 8.84 23.79 11.59
C ASN A 263 9.73 23.69 10.35
N PHE A 264 10.49 22.59 10.17
CA PHE A 264 11.30 22.40 8.96
C PHE A 264 10.43 22.47 7.69
N ASN A 265 11.03 22.97 6.61
CA ASN A 265 10.37 23.15 5.33
C ASN A 265 11.26 22.69 4.16
N CYS A 266 10.76 22.82 2.92
CA CYS A 266 11.47 22.40 1.70
C CYS A 266 12.23 23.55 1.01
N THR A 267 12.18 24.77 1.56
CA THR A 267 12.71 25.99 0.91
C THR A 267 14.00 26.47 1.56
N ASP A 268 14.01 26.65 2.88
CA ASP A 268 15.15 27.13 3.64
C ASP A 268 15.14 26.55 5.07
N ASN A 269 16.22 25.87 5.41
CA ASN A 269 16.50 25.31 6.74
C ASN A 269 17.90 25.76 7.23
N SER A 270 18.44 26.87 6.72
CA SER A 270 19.79 27.37 7.05
C SER A 270 20.02 27.55 8.56
N ILE A 271 19.06 28.15 9.27
CA ILE A 271 19.10 28.34 10.73
C ILE A 271 19.16 26.99 11.46
N LEU A 272 18.29 26.04 11.09
CA LEU A 272 18.28 24.70 11.67
C LEU A 272 19.58 23.94 11.40
N LEU A 273 20.18 24.13 10.21
CA LEU A 273 21.46 23.54 9.88
C LEU A 273 22.58 24.11 10.75
N GLU A 274 22.60 25.42 10.99
CA GLU A 274 23.61 26.05 11.86
C GLU A 274 23.47 25.60 13.32
N GLU A 275 22.26 25.61 13.87
CA GLU A 275 21.98 25.15 15.24
C GLU A 275 22.32 23.67 15.42
N GLY A 276 21.86 22.82 14.51
CA GLY A 276 22.15 21.39 14.56
C GLY A 276 23.63 21.08 14.39
N GLN A 277 24.38 21.85 13.58
CA GLN A 277 25.83 21.68 13.44
C GLN A 277 26.59 22.05 14.74
N LYS A 278 26.13 23.07 15.47
CA LYS A 278 26.69 23.42 16.80
C LYS A 278 26.46 22.28 17.80
N LEU A 279 25.30 21.65 17.78
CA LEU A 279 25.02 20.48 18.63
C LEU A 279 25.82 19.25 18.20
N PHE A 280 25.93 19.00 16.90
CA PHE A 280 26.68 17.88 16.35
C PHE A 280 28.17 17.92 16.75
N THR A 281 28.78 19.11 16.70
CA THR A 281 30.17 19.31 17.14
C THR A 281 30.34 19.19 18.66
N ALA A 282 29.32 19.54 19.45
CA ALA A 282 29.33 19.34 20.89
C ALA A 282 29.26 17.84 21.29
N CYS A 283 28.54 17.02 20.52
CA CYS A 283 28.43 15.58 20.74
C CYS A 283 29.75 14.85 20.41
N ARG A 284 30.46 15.26 19.34
CA ARG A 284 31.71 14.60 18.89
C ARG A 284 32.82 14.59 19.96
N LYS A 285 32.78 15.51 20.92
CA LYS A 285 33.82 15.62 21.97
C LYS A 285 33.65 14.60 23.09
N LYS A 286 32.57 13.82 23.11
CA LYS A 286 32.20 12.95 24.23
C LYS A 286 31.97 11.51 23.75
N GLN A 287 32.55 10.54 24.47
CA GLN A 287 32.51 9.11 24.14
C GLN A 287 31.42 8.35 24.90
N ASP A 288 30.38 9.04 25.38
CA ASP A 288 29.27 8.40 26.09
C ASP A 288 28.13 8.00 25.12
N ALA A 289 27.34 6.99 25.50
CA ALA A 289 26.29 6.42 24.66
C ALA A 289 25.22 7.44 24.19
N VAL A 290 24.89 8.43 25.04
CA VAL A 290 23.94 9.49 24.68
C VAL A 290 24.53 10.41 23.63
N SER A 291 25.80 10.79 23.79
CA SER A 291 26.50 11.61 22.80
C SER A 291 26.65 10.91 21.45
N LEU A 292 26.97 9.61 21.43
CA LEU A 292 27.03 8.81 20.20
C LEU A 292 25.67 8.74 19.49
N PHE A 293 24.60 8.50 20.23
CA PHE A 293 23.26 8.51 19.65
C PHE A 293 22.90 9.87 19.07
N LEU A 294 23.08 10.96 19.83
CA LEU A 294 22.76 12.30 19.35
C LEU A 294 23.62 12.67 18.14
N HIS A 295 24.88 12.23 18.11
CA HIS A 295 25.75 12.39 16.95
C HIS A 295 25.16 11.70 15.70
N ASN A 296 24.82 10.41 15.80
CA ASN A 296 24.26 9.63 14.70
C ASN A 296 22.88 10.16 14.25
N PHE A 297 22.06 10.58 15.20
CA PHE A 297 20.77 11.21 14.93
C PHE A 297 20.95 12.54 14.18
N LEU A 298 21.79 13.43 14.69
CA LEU A 298 22.01 14.75 14.09
C LEU A 298 22.67 14.62 12.72
N GLN A 299 23.57 13.66 12.52
CA GLN A 299 24.17 13.38 11.21
C GLN A 299 23.09 13.09 10.16
N LEU A 300 22.21 12.13 10.45
CA LEU A 300 21.14 11.74 9.54
C LEU A 300 20.12 12.88 9.37
N PHE A 301 19.73 13.55 10.45
CA PHE A 301 18.74 14.62 10.40
C PHE A 301 19.23 15.84 9.62
N LEU A 302 20.48 16.27 9.83
CA LEU A 302 21.10 17.36 9.07
C LEU A 302 21.23 17.00 7.59
N GLN A 303 21.54 15.75 7.26
CA GLN A 303 21.55 15.28 5.88
C GLN A 303 20.15 15.38 5.25
N ILE A 304 19.09 14.99 5.98
CA ILE A 304 17.71 15.11 5.52
C ILE A 304 17.35 16.59 5.26
N LEU A 305 17.71 17.51 6.18
CA LEU A 305 17.44 18.94 6.03
C LEU A 305 18.13 19.55 4.81
N LYS A 306 19.34 19.08 4.44
CA LYS A 306 20.03 19.45 3.20
C LYS A 306 19.35 18.85 1.97
N ASP A 307 19.03 17.56 1.99
CA ASP A 307 18.39 16.85 0.87
C ASP A 307 16.99 17.45 0.53
N LEU A 308 16.29 18.01 1.53
CA LEU A 308 15.02 18.73 1.39
C LEU A 308 15.14 20.02 0.56
N GLN A 309 16.26 20.74 0.66
CA GLN A 309 16.48 22.01 -0.04
C GLN A 309 16.88 21.84 -1.51
N ASP A 310 17.42 20.67 -1.88
CA ASP A 310 17.84 20.43 -3.26
C ASP A 310 16.64 20.36 -4.22
N ASN A 311 16.61 21.27 -5.20
CA ASN A 311 15.44 21.54 -6.04
C ASN A 311 15.23 20.54 -7.19
N LYS A 312 16.07 19.51 -7.33
CA LYS A 312 15.88 18.43 -8.31
C LYS A 312 14.78 17.45 -7.89
N LYS A 313 13.53 17.93 -7.84
CA LYS A 313 12.34 17.23 -7.32
C LYS A 313 11.99 15.91 -8.04
N GLU A 314 12.52 15.66 -9.25
CA GLU A 314 12.20 14.46 -10.05
C GLU A 314 13.41 13.72 -10.61
N ALA A 315 14.65 14.06 -10.23
CA ALA A 315 15.80 13.29 -10.69
C ALA A 315 15.79 11.91 -10.03
N VAL A 316 15.53 10.86 -10.82
CA VAL A 316 15.82 9.48 -10.42
C VAL A 316 17.35 9.40 -10.35
N HIS A 317 17.91 9.36 -9.14
CA HIS A 317 19.35 9.15 -8.98
C HIS A 317 19.72 7.79 -9.59
N TRP A 318 20.77 7.79 -10.42
CA TRP A 318 21.21 6.63 -11.21
C TRP A 318 21.55 5.41 -10.34
N GLU A 319 21.98 5.65 -9.10
CA GLU A 319 22.34 4.67 -8.07
C GLU A 319 21.17 3.78 -7.59
N TRP A 320 19.91 4.09 -7.91
CA TRP A 320 18.75 3.44 -7.26
C TRP A 320 17.83 2.72 -8.25
N LYS A 321 18.41 2.30 -9.38
CA LYS A 321 17.73 1.46 -10.38
C LYS A 321 17.53 0.06 -9.82
N LEU A 322 16.36 -0.54 -10.08
CA LEU A 322 16.15 -1.95 -9.75
C LEU A 322 17.17 -2.83 -10.49
N PRO A 323 17.84 -3.80 -9.83
CA PRO A 323 18.70 -4.77 -10.51
C PRO A 323 17.94 -5.50 -11.63
N GLU A 324 18.54 -5.64 -12.82
CA GLU A 324 17.85 -6.12 -14.04
C GLU A 324 17.20 -7.49 -13.88
N GLU A 325 17.88 -8.40 -13.18
CA GLU A 325 17.44 -9.78 -12.97
C GLU A 325 16.19 -9.89 -12.07
N ARG A 326 15.96 -8.89 -11.19
CA ARG A 326 14.79 -8.85 -10.30
C ARG A 326 13.54 -8.25 -10.97
N LYS A 327 13.65 -7.63 -12.16
CA LYS A 327 12.57 -6.81 -12.77
C LYS A 327 11.36 -7.63 -13.23
N LEU A 328 11.55 -8.81 -13.83
CA LEU A 328 10.46 -9.55 -14.49
C LEU A 328 10.38 -11.03 -14.09
N ARG A 329 11.52 -11.72 -13.99
CA ARG A 329 11.58 -13.17 -13.77
C ARG A 329 11.09 -13.59 -12.37
N ASN A 330 11.41 -12.80 -11.34
CA ASN A 330 10.94 -13.05 -9.97
C ASN A 330 9.45 -12.75 -9.77
N ARG A 331 8.85 -11.86 -10.59
CA ARG A 331 7.42 -11.54 -10.50
C ARG A 331 6.56 -12.58 -11.23
N LEU A 332 7.07 -13.20 -12.29
CA LEU A 332 6.39 -14.23 -13.10
C LEU A 332 6.31 -15.62 -12.45
N ARG A 333 6.71 -15.77 -11.17
CA ARG A 333 6.54 -17.04 -10.46
C ARG A 333 5.04 -17.31 -10.27
N MET A 334 4.61 -18.54 -10.55
CA MET A 334 3.20 -18.95 -10.36
C MET A 334 2.73 -18.83 -8.91
N ASP A 335 3.66 -18.79 -7.98
CA ASP A 335 3.41 -18.56 -6.55
C ASP A 335 3.23 -17.10 -6.16
N SER A 336 3.52 -16.15 -7.05
CA SER A 336 3.35 -14.73 -6.73
C SER A 336 1.86 -14.38 -6.59
N PHE A 337 1.57 -13.51 -5.64
CA PHE A 337 0.21 -13.00 -5.40
C PHE A 337 -0.38 -12.40 -6.68
N GLU A 338 0.45 -11.65 -7.42
CA GLU A 338 0.09 -10.97 -8.66
C GLU A 338 -0.30 -11.97 -9.75
N PHE A 339 0.47 -13.04 -9.96
CA PHE A 339 0.18 -14.06 -10.97
C PHE A 339 -1.11 -14.82 -10.68
N ARG A 340 -1.30 -15.25 -9.42
CA ARG A 340 -2.48 -16.01 -8.98
C ARG A 340 -3.77 -15.21 -9.14
N PHE A 341 -3.73 -13.91 -8.87
CA PHE A 341 -4.90 -13.05 -9.08
C PHE A 341 -5.11 -12.67 -10.55
N ALA A 342 -4.03 -12.32 -11.27
CA ALA A 342 -4.09 -11.98 -12.69
C ALA A 342 -4.71 -13.10 -13.53
N SER A 343 -4.29 -14.35 -13.30
CA SER A 343 -4.83 -15.53 -13.99
C SER A 343 -6.31 -15.77 -13.70
N ARG A 344 -6.75 -15.71 -12.43
CA ARG A 344 -8.17 -15.84 -12.06
C ARG A 344 -9.02 -14.75 -12.72
N LEU A 345 -8.57 -13.50 -12.70
CA LEU A 345 -9.30 -12.39 -13.30
C LEU A 345 -9.44 -12.55 -14.81
N SER A 346 -8.34 -12.89 -15.50
CA SER A 346 -8.35 -13.18 -16.93
C SER A 346 -9.28 -14.34 -17.27
N LEU A 347 -9.29 -15.41 -16.46
CA LEU A 347 -10.18 -16.55 -16.69
C LEU A 347 -11.66 -16.17 -16.52
N VAL A 348 -12.01 -15.43 -15.47
CA VAL A 348 -13.40 -14.97 -15.25
C VAL A 348 -13.87 -14.09 -16.40
N LEU A 349 -13.03 -13.16 -16.85
CA LEU A 349 -13.36 -12.26 -17.95
C LEU A 349 -13.44 -12.99 -19.28
N LEU A 350 -12.52 -13.91 -19.56
CA LEU A 350 -12.57 -14.79 -20.73
C LEU A 350 -13.89 -15.58 -20.77
N CYS A 351 -14.20 -16.34 -19.71
CA CYS A 351 -15.41 -17.14 -19.66
C CYS A 351 -16.67 -16.27 -19.77
N GLY A 352 -16.70 -15.13 -19.08
CA GLY A 352 -17.82 -14.20 -19.11
C GLY A 352 -18.07 -13.62 -20.50
N PHE A 353 -17.04 -13.05 -21.14
CA PHE A 353 -17.19 -12.45 -22.47
C PHE A 353 -17.40 -13.49 -23.57
N LEU A 354 -16.77 -14.66 -23.47
CA LEU A 354 -17.01 -15.76 -24.39
C LEU A 354 -18.46 -16.25 -24.30
N PHE A 355 -18.99 -16.42 -23.08
CA PHE A 355 -20.39 -16.76 -22.85
C PHE A 355 -21.33 -15.68 -23.40
N ALA A 356 -21.05 -14.40 -23.14
CA ALA A 356 -21.87 -13.30 -23.63
C ALA A 356 -21.92 -13.27 -25.17
N ARG A 357 -20.81 -13.59 -25.83
CA ARG A 357 -20.70 -13.61 -27.29
C ARG A 357 -21.37 -14.83 -27.94
N LEU A 358 -21.29 -15.99 -27.30
CA LEU A 358 -21.83 -17.25 -27.84
C LEU A 358 -23.33 -17.40 -27.56
N SER A 359 -23.78 -17.00 -26.36
CA SER A 359 -25.17 -17.23 -25.94
C SER A 359 -26.17 -16.31 -26.63
N LYS A 360 -25.73 -15.14 -27.14
CA LYS A 360 -26.58 -14.10 -27.74
C LYS A 360 -27.80 -13.71 -26.89
N LEU A 361 -27.75 -13.99 -25.58
CA LEU A 361 -28.82 -13.65 -24.66
C LEU A 361 -28.86 -12.14 -24.43
N ASP A 362 -30.08 -11.62 -24.30
CA ASP A 362 -30.31 -10.23 -23.97
C ASP A 362 -29.60 -9.87 -22.66
N HIS A 363 -28.86 -8.76 -22.70
CA HIS A 363 -28.18 -8.20 -21.54
C HIS A 363 -27.16 -9.14 -20.87
N SER A 364 -26.63 -10.14 -21.59
CA SER A 364 -25.60 -11.08 -21.10
C SER A 364 -24.35 -10.41 -20.53
N TYR A 365 -24.08 -9.15 -20.92
CA TYR A 365 -23.02 -8.31 -20.34
C TYR A 365 -23.17 -8.08 -18.83
N TRP A 366 -24.38 -8.20 -18.25
CA TRP A 366 -24.59 -8.16 -16.80
C TRP A 366 -23.89 -9.28 -16.05
N LEU A 367 -23.73 -10.45 -16.67
CA LEU A 367 -22.93 -11.54 -16.11
C LEU A 367 -21.49 -11.07 -15.88
N VAL A 368 -20.86 -10.55 -16.94
CA VAL A 368 -19.45 -10.13 -16.92
C VAL A 368 -19.23 -8.98 -15.94
N LEU A 369 -20.14 -8.00 -15.95
CA LEU A 369 -20.12 -6.87 -15.02
C LEU A 369 -20.15 -7.35 -13.56
N ASN A 370 -21.08 -8.24 -13.21
CA ASN A 370 -21.18 -8.73 -11.85
C ASN A 370 -19.99 -9.63 -11.49
N ALA A 371 -19.56 -10.52 -12.38
CA ALA A 371 -18.41 -11.40 -12.13
C ALA A 371 -17.12 -10.61 -11.87
N PHE A 372 -16.86 -9.55 -12.65
CA PHE A 372 -15.72 -8.64 -12.46
C PHE A 372 -15.76 -7.95 -11.09
N LEU A 373 -16.91 -7.41 -10.68
CA LEU A 373 -17.05 -6.69 -9.41
C LEU A 373 -16.98 -7.62 -8.19
N LEU A 374 -17.43 -8.86 -8.36
CA LEU A 374 -17.45 -9.89 -7.32
C LEU A 374 -16.06 -10.49 -7.08
N LEU A 375 -15.28 -10.72 -8.13
CA LEU A 375 -13.94 -11.29 -8.00
C LEU A 375 -12.98 -10.30 -7.35
N GLN A 376 -12.31 -10.75 -6.29
CA GLN A 376 -11.31 -9.97 -5.57
C GLN A 376 -10.00 -10.75 -5.40
N PRO A 377 -8.90 -10.04 -5.14
CA PRO A 377 -7.60 -10.69 -4.94
C PRO A 377 -7.62 -11.74 -3.81
N MET A 378 -8.32 -11.44 -2.71
CA MET A 378 -8.47 -12.38 -1.58
C MET A 378 -9.79 -13.14 -1.65
N TYR A 379 -9.76 -14.42 -1.28
CA TYR A 379 -10.95 -15.28 -1.24
C TYR A 379 -12.02 -14.74 -0.29
N GLU A 380 -11.63 -14.34 0.93
CA GLU A 380 -12.52 -13.87 1.98
C GLU A 380 -13.21 -12.56 1.57
N GLU A 381 -12.49 -11.68 0.86
CA GLU A 381 -13.08 -10.46 0.30
C GLU A 381 -14.07 -10.73 -0.83
N SER A 382 -13.77 -11.73 -1.66
CA SER A 382 -14.69 -12.20 -2.70
C SER A 382 -15.95 -12.76 -2.03
N ALA A 383 -15.81 -13.65 -1.04
CA ALA A 383 -16.92 -14.25 -0.30
C ALA A 383 -17.80 -13.19 0.39
N TYR A 384 -17.19 -12.19 1.02
CA TYR A 384 -17.91 -11.05 1.58
C TYR A 384 -18.69 -10.30 0.50
N ARG A 385 -18.08 -10.03 -0.66
CA ARG A 385 -18.75 -9.33 -1.78
C ARG A 385 -19.85 -10.16 -2.43
N LEU A 386 -19.70 -11.47 -2.53
CA LEU A 386 -20.75 -12.37 -3.02
C LEU A 386 -22.00 -12.24 -2.15
N LYS A 387 -21.84 -12.28 -0.81
CA LYS A 387 -22.93 -12.08 0.15
C LYS A 387 -23.54 -10.68 0.06
N THR A 388 -22.72 -9.64 0.14
CA THR A 388 -23.24 -8.26 0.15
C THR A 388 -23.89 -7.86 -1.18
N ARG A 389 -23.38 -8.35 -2.31
CA ARG A 389 -23.96 -8.11 -3.63
C ARG A 389 -25.30 -8.82 -3.79
N PHE A 390 -25.39 -10.09 -3.37
CA PHE A 390 -26.67 -10.82 -3.41
C PHE A 390 -27.74 -10.12 -2.58
N ILE A 391 -27.44 -9.82 -1.30
CA ILE A 391 -28.35 -9.12 -0.39
C ILE A 391 -28.73 -7.75 -0.96
N GLY A 392 -27.75 -6.98 -1.43
CA GLY A 392 -27.99 -5.66 -2.00
C GLY A 392 -28.83 -5.70 -3.28
N THR A 393 -28.63 -6.68 -4.15
CA THR A 393 -29.45 -6.82 -5.37
C THR A 393 -30.88 -7.20 -5.04
N VAL A 394 -31.12 -8.14 -4.10
CA VAL A 394 -32.47 -8.49 -3.66
C VAL A 394 -33.20 -7.26 -3.11
N PHE A 395 -32.61 -6.55 -2.15
CA PHE A 395 -33.22 -5.34 -1.60
C PHE A 395 -33.39 -4.23 -2.65
N GLY A 396 -32.42 -4.07 -3.55
CA GLY A 396 -32.49 -3.07 -4.62
C GLY A 396 -33.64 -3.33 -5.59
N CYS A 397 -33.83 -4.60 -5.98
CA CYS A 397 -34.97 -5.01 -6.80
C CYS A 397 -36.31 -4.78 -6.07
N THR A 398 -36.39 -5.12 -4.78
CA THR A 398 -37.59 -4.84 -3.96
C THR A 398 -37.91 -3.35 -3.88
N VAL A 399 -36.90 -2.51 -3.61
CA VAL A 399 -37.08 -1.05 -3.56
C VAL A 399 -37.54 -0.52 -4.90
N ILE A 400 -36.93 -0.95 -6.01
CA ILE A 400 -37.34 -0.50 -7.34
C ILE A 400 -38.78 -0.88 -7.65
N TYR A 401 -39.16 -2.14 -7.40
CA TYR A 401 -40.50 -2.63 -7.65
C TYR A 401 -41.59 -1.81 -6.91
N LEU A 402 -41.28 -1.36 -5.68
CA LEU A 402 -42.21 -0.55 -4.89
C LEU A 402 -42.19 0.94 -5.28
N VAL A 403 -41.02 1.50 -5.55
CA VAL A 403 -40.83 2.96 -5.66
C VAL A 403 -40.98 3.44 -7.09
N LEU A 404 -40.44 2.72 -8.08
CA LEU A 404 -40.37 3.18 -9.47
C LEU A 404 -41.75 3.46 -10.11
N PRO A 405 -42.82 2.69 -9.82
CA PRO A 405 -44.17 3.01 -10.31
C PRO A 405 -44.68 4.40 -9.89
N HIS A 406 -44.15 4.98 -8.81
CA HIS A 406 -44.55 6.30 -8.30
C HIS A 406 -43.84 7.46 -9.03
N PHE A 407 -42.86 7.18 -9.89
CA PHE A 407 -42.11 8.17 -10.66
C PHE A 407 -42.42 8.06 -12.16
N PRO A 408 -43.62 8.48 -12.61
CA PRO A 408 -43.98 8.40 -14.01
C PRO A 408 -43.11 9.32 -14.87
N GLY A 409 -42.78 8.85 -16.07
CA GLY A 409 -42.09 9.62 -17.11
C GLY A 409 -40.56 9.64 -17.00
N VAL A 410 -39.92 10.03 -18.11
CA VAL A 410 -38.47 10.01 -18.29
C VAL A 410 -37.75 10.94 -17.30
N ALA A 411 -38.32 12.12 -17.02
CA ALA A 411 -37.76 13.07 -16.06
C ALA A 411 -37.76 12.52 -14.62
N GLY A 412 -38.83 11.81 -14.22
CA GLY A 412 -38.93 11.17 -12.90
C GLY A 412 -37.87 10.09 -12.71
N HIS A 413 -37.66 9.27 -13.75
CA HIS A 413 -36.61 8.23 -13.76
C HIS A 413 -35.21 8.82 -13.62
N PHE A 414 -34.88 9.89 -14.36
CA PHE A 414 -33.58 10.54 -14.23
C PHE A 414 -33.38 11.24 -12.89
N LEU A 415 -34.43 11.86 -12.33
CA LEU A 415 -34.38 12.45 -11.00
C LEU A 415 -34.09 11.38 -9.94
N PHE A 416 -34.83 10.27 -9.98
CA PHE A 416 -34.63 9.15 -9.07
C PHE A 416 -33.23 8.52 -9.23
N ALA A 417 -32.77 8.29 -10.47
CA ALA A 417 -31.43 7.79 -10.74
C ALA A 417 -30.33 8.71 -10.16
N SER A 418 -30.49 10.03 -10.26
CA SER A 418 -29.57 11.02 -9.70
C SER A 418 -29.52 11.01 -8.17
N ILE A 419 -30.67 10.83 -7.52
CA ILE A 419 -30.74 10.69 -6.06
C ILE A 419 -30.02 9.39 -5.63
N VAL A 420 -30.35 8.27 -6.26
CA VAL A 420 -29.81 6.96 -5.92
C VAL A 420 -28.30 6.88 -6.15
N VAL A 421 -27.77 7.44 -7.26
CA VAL A 421 -26.33 7.43 -7.51
C VAL A 421 -25.57 8.33 -6.53
N SER A 422 -26.18 9.43 -6.10
CA SER A 422 -25.62 10.29 -5.05
C SER A 422 -25.50 9.52 -3.73
N LEU A 423 -26.54 8.78 -3.34
CA LEU A 423 -26.52 7.91 -2.17
C LEU A 423 -25.49 6.76 -2.31
N MET A 424 -25.32 6.21 -3.50
CA MET A 424 -24.32 5.18 -3.79
C MET A 424 -22.88 5.67 -3.50
N TYR A 425 -22.55 6.91 -3.87
CA TYR A 425 -21.21 7.48 -3.61
C TYR A 425 -20.98 7.83 -2.14
N CYS A 426 -22.04 8.12 -1.37
CA CYS A 426 -22.00 8.29 0.08
C CYS A 426 -21.85 6.96 0.84
N ALA A 427 -22.29 5.85 0.25
CA ALA A 427 -22.19 4.52 0.85
C ALA A 427 -20.75 4.01 0.86
N THR A 428 -20.41 3.21 1.87
CA THR A 428 -19.08 2.61 2.00
C THR A 428 -18.87 1.54 0.92
N PRO A 429 -17.76 1.59 0.16
CA PRO A 429 -17.52 0.64 -0.93
C PRO A 429 -17.51 -0.83 -0.47
N GLY A 430 -18.20 -1.70 -1.22
CA GLY A 430 -18.28 -3.14 -0.96
C GLY A 430 -19.40 -3.59 0.00
N THR A 431 -20.18 -2.65 0.55
CA THR A 431 -21.31 -2.97 1.42
C THR A 431 -22.58 -3.31 0.63
N TRP A 432 -23.53 -3.98 1.30
CA TRP A 432 -24.83 -4.31 0.71
C TRP A 432 -25.64 -3.04 0.38
N ILE A 433 -25.47 -1.97 1.14
CA ILE A 433 -26.12 -0.66 0.90
C ILE A 433 -25.64 -0.07 -0.43
N GLN A 434 -24.33 -0.09 -0.68
CA GLN A 434 -23.79 0.38 -1.96
C GLN A 434 -24.29 -0.49 -3.12
N ALA A 435 -24.34 -1.82 -2.94
CA ALA A 435 -24.86 -2.74 -3.94
C ALA A 435 -26.36 -2.54 -4.23
N MET A 436 -27.14 -2.20 -3.22
CA MET A 436 -28.55 -1.84 -3.33
C MET A 436 -28.72 -0.60 -4.20
N PHE A 437 -28.08 0.52 -3.84
CA PHE A 437 -28.17 1.75 -4.64
C PHE A 437 -27.63 1.55 -6.07
N SER A 438 -26.54 0.80 -6.24
CA SER A 438 -26.02 0.45 -7.58
C SER A 438 -27.05 -0.36 -8.40
N THR A 439 -27.80 -1.26 -7.77
CA THR A 439 -28.86 -2.04 -8.43
C THR A 439 -30.04 -1.14 -8.79
N CYS A 440 -30.48 -0.30 -7.85
CA CYS A 440 -31.56 0.67 -8.10
C CYS A 440 -31.22 1.60 -9.27
N PHE A 441 -30.00 2.16 -9.29
CA PHE A 441 -29.53 3.01 -10.39
C PHE A 441 -29.53 2.27 -11.73
N ALA A 442 -28.98 1.06 -11.77
CA ALA A 442 -28.90 0.27 -13.00
C ALA A 442 -30.28 -0.11 -13.55
N ILE A 443 -31.21 -0.56 -12.69
CA ILE A 443 -32.55 -0.94 -13.12
C ILE A 443 -33.36 0.28 -13.55
N THR A 444 -33.27 1.41 -12.84
CA THR A 444 -33.95 2.67 -13.24
C THR A 444 -33.53 3.14 -14.63
N LEU A 445 -32.25 2.97 -15.00
CA LEU A 445 -31.80 3.30 -16.35
C LEU A 445 -32.22 2.26 -17.40
N THR A 446 -32.33 0.99 -17.00
CA THR A 446 -32.73 -0.09 -17.91
C THR A 446 -34.25 -0.10 -18.13
N SER A 447 -35.05 0.36 -17.16
CA SER A 447 -36.50 0.46 -17.28
C SER A 447 -36.95 1.43 -18.37
N LEU A 448 -36.09 2.38 -18.74
CA LEU A 448 -36.31 3.27 -19.89
C LEU A 448 -36.27 2.53 -21.24
N ALA A 449 -35.65 1.35 -21.28
CA ALA A 449 -35.47 0.55 -22.49
C ALA A 449 -36.28 -0.76 -22.49
N MET A 450 -36.63 -1.30 -21.32
CA MET A 450 -37.41 -2.54 -21.21
C MET A 450 -38.27 -2.57 -19.95
N GLN A 451 -39.21 -3.52 -19.89
CA GLN A 451 -40.10 -3.66 -18.74
C GLN A 451 -39.33 -3.99 -17.45
N GLU A 452 -39.72 -3.34 -16.35
CA GLU A 452 -39.06 -3.44 -15.04
C GLU A 452 -39.02 -4.86 -14.47
N THR A 453 -40.10 -5.63 -14.64
CA THR A 453 -40.21 -7.01 -14.15
C THR A 453 -39.17 -7.93 -14.80
N ILE A 454 -39.04 -7.84 -16.12
CA ILE A 454 -38.02 -8.56 -16.90
C ILE A 454 -36.61 -8.12 -16.47
N ALA A 455 -36.42 -6.83 -16.19
CA ALA A 455 -35.13 -6.31 -15.71
C ALA A 455 -34.73 -6.87 -14.36
N ILE A 456 -35.68 -7.00 -13.44
CA ILE A 456 -35.45 -7.58 -12.12
C ILE A 456 -35.10 -9.07 -12.25
N GLU A 457 -35.85 -9.84 -13.04
CA GLU A 457 -35.62 -11.28 -13.23
C GLU A 457 -34.25 -11.57 -13.85
N MET A 458 -33.91 -10.86 -14.93
CA MET A 458 -32.61 -10.97 -15.59
C MET A 458 -31.48 -10.60 -14.62
N ARG A 459 -31.66 -9.55 -13.81
CA ARG A 459 -30.64 -9.09 -12.87
C ARG A 459 -30.34 -10.13 -11.80
N LEU A 460 -31.37 -10.73 -11.22
CA LEU A 460 -31.21 -11.78 -10.20
C LEU A 460 -30.53 -13.01 -10.78
N THR A 461 -30.95 -13.43 -11.98
CA THR A 461 -30.39 -14.59 -12.68
C THR A 461 -28.90 -14.39 -12.98
N TYR A 462 -28.52 -13.26 -13.61
CA TYR A 462 -27.12 -12.99 -13.93
C TYR A 462 -26.24 -12.80 -12.70
N VAL A 463 -26.76 -12.26 -11.59
CA VAL A 463 -26.02 -12.20 -10.32
C VAL A 463 -25.78 -13.61 -9.77
N ALA A 464 -26.79 -14.49 -9.79
CA ALA A 464 -26.64 -15.87 -9.34
C ALA A 464 -25.60 -16.64 -10.18
N VAL A 465 -25.66 -16.54 -11.51
CA VAL A 465 -24.69 -17.17 -12.40
C VAL A 465 -23.28 -16.57 -12.21
N ALA A 466 -23.17 -15.25 -12.02
CA ALA A 466 -21.88 -14.62 -11.72
C ALA A 466 -21.29 -15.12 -10.39
N ILE A 467 -22.13 -15.31 -9.37
CA ILE A 467 -21.72 -15.87 -8.08
C ILE A 467 -21.17 -17.29 -8.28
N LEU A 468 -21.89 -18.14 -9.02
CA LEU A 468 -21.44 -19.51 -9.33
C LEU A 468 -20.09 -19.51 -10.05
N LEU A 469 -19.95 -18.70 -11.12
CA LEU A 469 -18.71 -18.60 -11.89
C LEU A 469 -17.53 -18.17 -11.00
N VAL A 470 -17.71 -17.13 -10.20
CA VAL A 470 -16.65 -16.62 -9.31
C VAL A 470 -16.29 -17.64 -8.23
N LEU A 471 -17.26 -18.36 -7.67
CA LEU A 471 -17.01 -19.42 -6.68
C LEU A 471 -16.19 -20.57 -7.28
N ILE A 472 -16.55 -21.04 -8.47
CA ILE A 472 -15.82 -22.10 -9.17
C ILE A 472 -14.37 -21.66 -9.42
N VAL A 473 -14.16 -20.48 -10.01
CA VAL A 473 -12.80 -20.00 -10.31
C VAL A 473 -11.99 -19.81 -9.04
N ASN A 474 -12.56 -19.19 -8.00
CA ASN A 474 -11.84 -18.99 -6.73
C ASN A 474 -11.51 -20.27 -5.98
N ARG A 475 -12.32 -21.33 -6.16
CA ARG A 475 -12.09 -22.62 -5.51
C ARG A 475 -11.01 -23.44 -6.21
N PHE A 476 -10.99 -23.44 -7.55
CA PHE A 476 -10.16 -24.38 -8.32
C PHE A 476 -8.91 -23.75 -8.96
N PHE A 477 -8.87 -22.44 -9.22
CA PHE A 477 -7.74 -21.79 -9.89
C PHE A 477 -6.95 -20.93 -8.91
N PHE A 478 -5.76 -21.39 -8.49
CA PHE A 478 -4.84 -20.64 -7.62
C PHE A 478 -5.49 -19.99 -6.38
N PRO A 479 -6.06 -20.79 -5.46
CA PRO A 479 -6.70 -20.26 -4.26
C PRO A 479 -5.72 -19.45 -3.41
N THR A 480 -6.15 -18.26 -2.97
CA THR A 480 -5.41 -17.41 -2.04
C THR A 480 -6.28 -17.02 -0.86
N SER A 481 -5.92 -17.53 0.32
CA SER A 481 -6.56 -17.21 1.60
C SER A 481 -5.72 -16.24 2.43
N ARG A 482 -6.36 -15.54 3.36
CA ARG A 482 -5.68 -14.67 4.34
C ARG A 482 -4.74 -15.47 5.23
N SER A 483 -5.15 -16.66 5.68
CA SER A 483 -4.31 -17.55 6.50
C SER A 483 -3.09 -18.07 5.76
N GLY A 484 -3.24 -18.47 4.50
CA GLY A 484 -2.12 -18.92 3.68
C GLY A 484 -1.12 -17.80 3.41
N LEU A 485 -1.62 -16.57 3.20
CA LEU A 485 -0.78 -15.38 3.05
C LEU A 485 -0.04 -15.02 4.35
N PHE A 486 -0.71 -15.16 5.50
CA PHE A 486 -0.10 -14.97 6.81
C PHE A 486 1.06 -15.95 7.03
N GLN A 487 0.86 -17.25 6.79
CA GLN A 487 1.93 -18.26 6.90
C GLN A 487 3.10 -17.98 5.95
N ALA A 488 2.81 -17.58 4.71
CA ALA A 488 3.83 -17.17 3.75
C ALA A 488 4.61 -15.93 4.21
N ASN A 489 3.93 -14.94 4.80
CA ASN A 489 4.56 -13.75 5.35
C ASN A 489 5.42 -14.05 6.59
N MET A 490 4.99 -14.96 7.45
CA MET A 490 5.80 -15.42 8.58
C MET A 490 7.09 -16.10 8.10
N LYS A 491 7.01 -17.02 7.13
CA LYS A 491 8.21 -17.60 6.49
C LYS A 491 9.09 -16.53 5.84
N ARG A 492 8.47 -15.52 5.23
CA ARG A 492 9.19 -14.40 4.63
C ARG A 492 9.95 -13.55 5.65
N MET A 493 9.49 -13.45 6.90
CA MET A 493 10.25 -12.78 7.97
C MET A 493 11.58 -13.48 8.23
N PHE A 494 11.60 -14.81 8.34
CA PHE A 494 12.84 -15.59 8.50
C PHE A 494 13.76 -15.46 7.27
N HIS A 495 13.21 -15.59 6.07
CA HIS A 495 13.98 -15.37 4.83
C HIS A 495 14.58 -13.96 4.73
N MET A 496 13.89 -12.94 5.27
CA MET A 496 14.44 -11.58 5.35
C MET A 496 15.64 -11.51 6.29
N GLN A 497 15.62 -12.22 7.42
CA GLN A 497 16.78 -12.31 8.32
C GLN A 497 17.99 -13.00 7.65
N HIS A 498 17.76 -14.09 6.91
CA HIS A 498 18.80 -14.71 6.08
C HIS A 498 19.33 -13.76 4.99
N SER A 499 18.46 -12.93 4.41
CA SER A 499 18.88 -11.94 3.41
C SER A 499 19.71 -10.83 4.05
N TYR A 500 19.38 -10.43 5.28
CA TYR A 500 20.10 -9.43 6.06
C TYR A 500 21.51 -9.89 6.41
N LEU A 501 21.66 -11.13 6.89
CA LEU A 501 22.98 -11.73 7.16
C LEU A 501 23.87 -11.78 5.91
N ARG A 502 23.30 -12.13 4.75
CA ARG A 502 24.01 -12.09 3.46
C ARG A 502 24.39 -10.69 3.00
N ILE A 503 23.56 -9.67 3.29
CA ILE A 503 23.89 -8.28 3.01
C ILE A 503 25.06 -7.83 3.89
N LEU A 504 25.07 -8.20 5.18
CA LEU A 504 26.18 -7.93 6.10
C LEU A 504 27.47 -8.61 5.63
N GLN A 505 27.40 -9.88 5.23
CA GLN A 505 28.56 -10.58 4.66
C GLN A 505 29.10 -9.88 3.41
N GLY A 506 28.21 -9.48 2.50
CA GLY A 506 28.59 -8.73 1.29
C GLY A 506 29.25 -7.39 1.60
N SER A 507 28.84 -6.72 2.69
CA SER A 507 29.42 -5.44 3.10
C SER A 507 30.84 -5.52 3.65
N LEU A 508 31.32 -6.71 4.04
CA LEU A 508 32.71 -6.90 4.47
C LEU A 508 33.70 -6.74 3.30
N HIS A 509 33.30 -7.13 2.08
CA HIS A 509 34.23 -7.18 0.94
C HIS A 509 34.01 -6.07 -0.08
N ALA A 510 32.85 -5.44 -0.10
CA ALA A 510 32.51 -4.42 -1.09
C ALA A 510 31.60 -3.33 -0.51
N PRO A 511 31.75 -2.07 -0.97
CA PRO A 511 30.80 -1.01 -0.63
C PRO A 511 29.40 -1.41 -1.15
N LEU A 512 28.40 -1.29 -0.29
CA LEU A 512 27.03 -1.71 -0.61
C LEU A 512 26.26 -0.57 -1.26
N ASP A 513 25.40 -0.91 -2.21
CA ASP A 513 24.37 0.00 -2.70
C ASP A 513 23.28 0.18 -1.62
N TYR A 514 23.18 1.38 -1.04
CA TYR A 514 22.16 1.73 -0.05
C TYR A 514 20.71 1.46 -0.54
N GLY A 515 20.49 1.36 -1.85
CA GLY A 515 19.23 0.91 -2.45
C GLY A 515 18.78 -0.46 -1.99
N ILE A 516 19.73 -1.36 -1.73
CA ILE A 516 19.47 -2.71 -1.28
C ILE A 516 18.93 -2.71 0.15
N ILE A 517 19.55 -1.93 1.05
CA ILE A 517 19.11 -1.78 2.45
C ILE A 517 17.71 -1.16 2.50
N MET A 518 17.49 -0.11 1.70
CA MET A 518 16.19 0.54 1.61
C MET A 518 15.10 -0.42 1.12
N ASP A 519 15.33 -1.19 0.04
CA ASP A 519 14.35 -2.17 -0.48
C ASP A 519 14.09 -3.28 0.55
N ALA A 520 15.13 -3.73 1.27
CA ALA A 520 15.00 -4.75 2.30
C ALA A 520 14.18 -4.27 3.50
N LEU A 521 14.52 -3.11 4.09
CA LEU A 521 13.81 -2.53 5.22
C LEU A 521 12.38 -2.13 4.90
N THR A 522 12.16 -1.47 3.75
CA THR A 522 10.79 -1.12 3.34
C THR A 522 9.96 -2.38 3.12
N SER A 523 10.53 -3.43 2.51
CA SER A 523 9.84 -4.71 2.36
C SER A 523 9.54 -5.38 3.70
N PHE A 524 10.46 -5.33 4.65
CA PHE A 524 10.28 -5.85 6.00
C PHE A 524 9.07 -5.21 6.69
N HIS A 525 9.04 -3.87 6.75
CA HIS A 525 7.94 -3.14 7.39
C HIS A 525 6.59 -3.37 6.70
N MET A 526 6.58 -3.54 5.37
CA MET A 526 5.35 -3.87 4.64
C MET A 526 4.80 -5.26 4.98
N VAL A 527 5.67 -6.27 5.13
CA VAL A 527 5.27 -7.62 5.53
C VAL A 527 4.88 -7.64 7.01
N TYR A 528 5.67 -6.98 7.87
CA TYR A 528 5.41 -6.82 9.30
C TYR A 528 4.01 -6.25 9.55
N ASP A 529 3.64 -5.17 8.84
CA ASP A 529 2.33 -4.55 8.95
C ASP A 529 1.19 -5.45 8.53
N GLN A 530 1.38 -6.23 7.47
CA GLN A 530 0.34 -7.15 7.02
C GLN A 530 0.13 -8.30 8.00
N ILE A 531 1.19 -8.76 8.67
CA ILE A 531 1.07 -9.77 9.74
C ILE A 531 0.29 -9.17 10.91
N LEU A 532 0.61 -7.95 11.35
CA LEU A 532 -0.13 -7.27 12.41
C LEU A 532 -1.60 -7.04 12.08
N GLU A 533 -1.91 -6.61 10.85
CA GLU A 533 -3.29 -6.41 10.38
C GLU A 533 -4.11 -7.72 10.42
N TYR A 534 -3.48 -8.85 10.08
CA TYR A 534 -4.11 -10.15 10.19
C TYR A 534 -4.37 -10.56 11.65
N LEU A 535 -3.37 -10.38 12.53
CA LEU A 535 -3.48 -10.74 13.95
C LEU A 535 -4.58 -9.98 14.68
N GLN A 536 -4.85 -8.71 14.32
CA GLN A 536 -5.93 -7.91 14.90
C GLN A 536 -7.34 -8.51 14.71
N GLY A 537 -7.53 -9.40 13.74
CA GLY A 537 -8.82 -10.01 13.42
C GLY A 537 -8.85 -11.54 13.51
N SER A 538 -7.80 -12.16 14.04
CA SER A 538 -7.64 -13.63 14.09
C SER A 538 -7.81 -14.18 15.51
N SER A 539 -8.18 -15.47 15.62
CA SER A 539 -8.18 -16.22 16.89
C SER A 539 -6.82 -16.88 17.20
N GLU A 540 -5.77 -16.54 16.44
CA GLU A 540 -4.43 -17.12 16.65
C GLU A 540 -3.80 -16.59 17.95
N ASN A 541 -2.71 -17.23 18.40
CA ASN A 541 -2.03 -16.82 19.63
C ASN A 541 -1.29 -15.48 19.42
N ILE A 542 -2.01 -14.38 19.60
CA ILE A 542 -1.54 -13.01 19.36
C ILE A 542 -0.28 -12.70 20.18
N GLU A 543 -0.20 -13.16 21.42
CA GLU A 543 0.94 -12.89 22.31
C GLU A 543 2.23 -13.51 21.77
N LEU A 544 2.17 -14.76 21.33
CA LEU A 544 3.33 -15.43 20.75
C LEU A 544 3.83 -14.71 19.50
N TYR A 545 2.94 -14.39 18.57
CA TYR A 545 3.35 -13.76 17.32
C TYR A 545 3.83 -12.32 17.55
N ARG A 546 3.26 -11.61 18.53
CA ARG A 546 3.80 -10.30 18.95
C ARG A 546 5.21 -10.41 19.47
N HIS A 547 5.53 -11.44 20.26
CA HIS A 547 6.89 -11.66 20.74
C HIS A 547 7.87 -11.95 19.60
N LEU A 548 7.49 -12.81 18.64
CA LEU A 548 8.31 -13.09 17.45
C LEU A 548 8.52 -11.82 16.60
N LEU A 549 7.45 -11.06 16.37
CA LEU A 549 7.50 -9.81 15.60
C LEU A 549 8.39 -8.77 16.27
N SER A 550 8.29 -8.60 17.59
CA SER A 550 9.19 -7.73 18.35
C SER A 550 10.65 -8.14 18.15
N ALA A 551 10.98 -9.43 18.31
CA ALA A 551 12.34 -9.92 18.09
C ALA A 551 12.83 -9.68 16.65
N PHE A 552 11.99 -9.94 15.63
CA PHE A 552 12.34 -9.63 14.24
C PHE A 552 12.56 -8.14 13.99
N TRP A 553 11.80 -7.28 14.66
CA TRP A 553 11.97 -5.84 14.57
C TRP A 553 13.33 -5.43 15.15
N HIS A 554 13.68 -5.86 16.37
CA HIS A 554 15.00 -5.58 16.97
C HIS A 554 16.14 -6.08 16.09
N MET A 555 16.05 -7.34 15.62
CA MET A 555 17.03 -7.91 14.71
C MET A 555 17.20 -7.08 13.43
N SER A 556 16.11 -6.54 12.86
CA SER A 556 16.18 -5.70 11.66
C SER A 556 16.87 -4.35 11.93
N VAL A 557 16.67 -3.77 13.12
CA VAL A 557 17.28 -2.50 13.53
C VAL A 557 18.76 -2.69 13.84
N GLU A 558 19.10 -3.76 14.56
CA GLU A 558 20.48 -4.11 14.90
C GLU A 558 21.28 -4.45 13.66
N MET A 559 20.71 -5.21 12.72
CA MET A 559 21.35 -5.49 11.44
C MET A 559 21.63 -4.22 10.65
N GLU A 560 20.67 -3.31 10.57
CA GLU A 560 20.86 -2.04 9.84
C GLU A 560 22.03 -1.24 10.42
N GLN A 561 22.15 -1.20 11.75
CA GLN A 561 23.26 -0.55 12.43
C GLN A 561 24.58 -1.28 12.22
N MET A 562 24.61 -2.62 12.31
CA MET A 562 25.82 -3.42 12.04
C MET A 562 26.32 -3.18 10.61
N ILE A 563 25.44 -3.23 9.61
CA ILE A 563 25.81 -2.94 8.21
C ILE A 563 26.36 -1.52 8.09
N PHE A 564 25.74 -0.54 8.76
CA PHE A 564 26.23 0.83 8.75
C PHE A 564 27.64 0.95 9.37
N THR A 565 27.89 0.32 10.52
CA THR A 565 29.19 0.33 11.21
C THR A 565 30.27 -0.32 10.36
N VAL A 566 30.03 -1.52 9.82
CA VAL A 566 31.00 -2.25 8.96
C VAL A 566 31.39 -1.45 7.72
N GLN A 567 30.50 -0.60 7.20
CA GLN A 567 30.79 0.21 6.01
C GLN A 567 31.63 1.47 6.27
N HIS A 568 31.60 1.99 7.49
CA HIS A 568 32.26 3.27 7.82
C HIS A 568 33.53 3.07 8.63
N ASP A 569 33.63 1.97 9.37
CA ASP A 569 34.79 1.65 10.19
C ASP A 569 35.69 0.63 9.48
N THR A 570 36.99 0.87 9.53
CA THR A 570 37.99 -0.10 9.06
C THR A 570 38.13 -1.20 10.11
N LEU A 571 37.63 -2.39 9.80
CA LEU A 571 37.74 -3.56 10.67
C LEU A 571 39.16 -4.13 10.65
N THR A 572 39.59 -4.70 11.77
CA THR A 572 40.77 -5.56 11.81
C THR A 572 40.44 -6.97 11.30
N GLU A 573 41.44 -7.73 10.84
CA GLU A 573 41.23 -9.11 10.36
C GLU A 573 40.51 -9.99 11.41
N ASP A 574 40.82 -9.82 12.71
CA ASP A 574 40.16 -10.53 13.80
C ASP A 574 38.67 -10.15 13.96
N GLN A 575 38.35 -8.87 13.74
CA GLN A 575 36.97 -8.38 13.78
C GLN A 575 36.16 -8.89 12.59
N GLU A 576 36.76 -8.91 11.40
CA GLU A 576 36.12 -9.50 10.21
C GLU A 576 35.81 -10.99 10.43
N GLN A 577 36.78 -11.77 10.93
CA GLN A 577 36.57 -13.18 11.28
C GLN A 577 35.46 -13.36 12.32
N SER A 578 35.39 -12.47 13.32
CA SER A 578 34.34 -12.50 14.34
C SER A 578 32.95 -12.23 13.75
N VAL A 579 32.84 -11.29 12.80
CA VAL A 579 31.59 -11.02 12.09
C VAL A 579 31.19 -12.22 11.22
N GLU A 580 32.12 -12.84 10.51
CA GLU A 580 31.86 -14.05 9.72
C GLU A 580 31.36 -15.22 10.57
N GLN A 581 32.00 -15.48 11.71
CA GLN A 581 31.56 -16.51 12.66
C GLN A 581 30.15 -16.24 13.20
N PHE A 582 29.88 -14.99 13.56
CA PHE A 582 28.54 -14.55 14.00
C PHE A 582 27.50 -14.79 12.91
N ILE A 583 27.81 -14.45 11.65
CA ILE A 583 26.91 -14.65 10.51
C ILE A 583 26.57 -16.13 10.36
N HIS A 584 27.58 -17.00 10.31
CA HIS A 584 27.39 -18.44 10.14
C HIS A 584 26.53 -19.06 11.24
N MET A 585 26.80 -18.70 12.50
CA MET A 585 26.06 -19.23 13.64
C MET A 585 24.61 -18.73 13.66
N CYS A 586 24.36 -17.45 13.42
CA CYS A 586 23.00 -16.91 13.35
C CYS A 586 22.21 -17.49 12.16
N ASP A 587 22.86 -17.66 11.00
CA ASP A 587 22.24 -18.27 9.81
C ASP A 587 21.80 -19.71 10.10
N ALA A 588 22.67 -20.51 10.71
CA ALA A 588 22.36 -21.88 11.13
C ALA A 588 21.19 -21.94 12.13
N MET A 589 21.16 -21.00 13.10
CA MET A 589 20.07 -20.93 14.08
C MET A 589 18.72 -20.58 13.42
N ILE A 590 18.69 -19.59 12.54
CA ILE A 590 17.46 -19.19 11.83
C ILE A 590 16.99 -20.32 10.92
N GLN A 591 17.91 -20.99 10.21
CA GLN A 591 17.60 -22.14 9.35
C GLN A 591 17.00 -23.30 10.17
N SER A 592 17.51 -23.54 11.38
CA SER A 592 16.98 -24.56 12.30
C SER A 592 15.53 -24.30 12.69
N CYS A 593 15.16 -23.03 12.86
CA CYS A 593 13.79 -22.61 13.15
C CYS A 593 12.86 -22.89 11.96
N GLU A 594 13.33 -22.63 10.72
CA GLU A 594 12.54 -22.88 9.51
C GLU A 594 12.29 -24.37 9.24
N VAL A 595 13.27 -25.24 9.54
CA VAL A 595 13.23 -26.68 9.25
C VAL A 595 12.67 -27.50 10.43
N GLY A 596 12.48 -26.89 11.60
CA GLY A 596 11.98 -27.56 12.81
C GLY A 596 12.97 -28.60 13.38
N LYS A 597 14.27 -28.44 13.10
CA LYS A 597 15.33 -29.34 13.58
C LYS A 597 16.15 -28.67 14.66
N THR A 598 16.51 -29.41 15.70
CA THR A 598 17.34 -28.92 16.80
C THR A 598 18.78 -28.72 16.33
N VAL A 599 19.31 -27.50 16.43
CA VAL A 599 20.75 -27.24 16.31
C VAL A 599 21.38 -27.29 17.70
N GLN A 600 22.52 -27.98 17.83
CA GLN A 600 23.34 -27.93 19.04
C GLN A 600 23.79 -26.47 19.24
N LYS A 601 23.47 -25.88 20.39
CA LYS A 601 24.01 -24.57 20.78
C LYS A 601 25.54 -24.68 20.79
N GLU A 602 26.21 -24.20 19.76
CA GLU A 602 27.66 -24.09 19.75
C GLU A 602 28.09 -23.13 20.88
N LYS A 603 29.25 -23.43 21.50
CA LYS A 603 29.80 -22.58 22.55
C LYS A 603 30.06 -21.18 21.98
N ARG A 604 29.82 -20.15 22.80
CA ARG A 604 30.00 -18.71 22.53
C ARG A 604 31.46 -18.32 22.20
N ALA A 605 32.10 -18.94 21.21
CA ALA A 605 33.51 -18.74 20.89
C ALA A 605 33.82 -17.32 20.35
N PHE A 606 32.84 -16.64 19.73
CA PHE A 606 32.98 -15.26 19.26
C PHE A 606 32.68 -14.18 20.34
N LEU A 607 32.28 -14.58 21.55
CA LEU A 607 31.95 -13.66 22.67
C LEU A 607 33.00 -13.74 23.81
N THR A 608 34.15 -14.40 23.59
CA THR A 608 35.16 -14.63 24.64
C THR A 608 36.17 -13.49 24.81
N GLU A 609 36.11 -12.43 24.00
CA GLU A 609 36.91 -11.23 24.23
C GLU A 609 36.13 -10.22 25.07
N ASP A 610 36.75 -9.77 26.16
CA ASP A 610 36.32 -8.62 26.96
C ASP A 610 36.36 -7.36 26.09
N VAL A 611 35.29 -7.10 25.33
CA VAL A 611 35.14 -5.89 24.53
C VAL A 611 33.84 -5.20 24.92
N SER A 612 33.81 -4.67 26.15
CA SER A 612 32.69 -3.85 26.63
C SER A 612 32.49 -2.58 25.80
N ASP A 613 33.51 -2.14 25.04
CA ASP A 613 33.58 -0.80 24.47
C ASP A 613 33.36 -0.73 22.95
N ASN A 614 33.12 -1.86 22.27
CA ASN A 614 32.88 -1.88 20.81
C ASN A 614 31.38 -2.02 20.48
N GLU A 615 30.80 -0.98 19.87
CA GLU A 615 29.39 -0.90 19.47
C GLU A 615 28.98 -2.06 18.55
N LEU A 616 29.87 -2.50 17.64
CA LEU A 616 29.60 -3.61 16.72
C LEU A 616 29.34 -4.93 17.48
N PHE A 617 30.20 -5.26 18.45
CA PHE A 617 30.04 -6.49 19.24
C PHE A 617 28.81 -6.44 20.15
N GLN A 618 28.46 -5.27 20.69
CA GLN A 618 27.22 -5.12 21.45
C GLN A 618 25.99 -5.39 20.58
N LEU A 619 25.97 -4.90 19.34
CA LEU A 619 24.89 -5.16 18.38
C LEU A 619 24.81 -6.65 18.01
N MET A 620 25.95 -7.29 17.71
CA MET A 620 26.04 -8.73 17.44
C MET A 620 25.48 -9.55 18.61
N GLN A 621 25.82 -9.17 19.85
CA GLN A 621 25.36 -9.89 21.04
C GLN A 621 23.85 -9.76 21.23
N ARG A 622 23.25 -8.58 21.00
CA ARG A 622 21.80 -8.38 21.10
C ARG A 622 21.05 -9.13 20.00
N TYR A 623 21.53 -9.06 18.76
CA TYR A 623 20.97 -9.81 17.64
C TYR A 623 20.97 -11.32 17.93
N TYR A 624 22.09 -11.84 18.43
CA TYR A 624 22.20 -13.24 18.81
C TYR A 624 21.21 -13.64 19.91
N ARG A 625 20.99 -12.79 20.92
CA ARG A 625 19.98 -13.04 21.97
C ARG A 625 18.59 -13.18 21.36
N HIS A 626 18.19 -12.25 20.49
CA HIS A 626 16.91 -12.32 19.80
C HIS A 626 16.77 -13.56 18.91
N ALA A 627 17.83 -13.92 18.16
CA ALA A 627 17.84 -15.15 17.35
C ALA A 627 17.73 -16.42 18.22
N SER A 628 18.41 -16.45 19.37
CA SER A 628 18.31 -17.53 20.36
C SER A 628 16.92 -17.64 20.98
N ASP A 629 16.30 -16.51 21.31
CA ASP A 629 14.96 -16.48 21.88
C ASP A 629 13.94 -17.02 20.88
N ILE A 630 13.99 -16.55 19.62
CA ILE A 630 13.15 -17.08 18.52
C ILE A 630 13.36 -18.59 18.36
N SER A 631 14.62 -19.06 18.35
CA SER A 631 14.93 -20.49 18.24
C SER A 631 14.32 -21.30 19.38
N SER A 632 14.40 -20.79 20.61
CA SER A 632 13.79 -21.46 21.77
C SER A 632 12.25 -21.52 21.67
N ILE A 633 11.61 -20.47 21.16
CA ILE A 633 10.16 -20.41 20.98
C ILE A 633 9.71 -21.38 19.88
N CYS A 634 10.40 -21.39 18.73
CA CYS A 634 10.09 -22.28 17.62
C CYS A 634 10.25 -23.76 17.99
N LEU A 635 11.33 -24.11 18.69
CA LEU A 635 11.61 -25.49 19.11
C LEU A 635 10.69 -25.99 20.24
N SER A 636 10.28 -25.12 21.16
CA SER A 636 9.42 -25.50 22.29
C SER A 636 7.94 -25.67 21.91
N ARG A 637 7.46 -24.95 20.89
CA ARG A 637 6.04 -24.90 20.55
C ARG A 637 5.66 -25.56 19.22
N GLN A 638 6.62 -26.13 18.48
CA GLN A 638 6.41 -26.74 17.15
C GLN A 638 5.54 -25.84 16.23
N LEU A 639 5.96 -24.58 16.04
CA LEU A 639 5.32 -23.62 15.16
C LEU A 639 5.45 -23.94 13.67
#